data_AF-A0A3D2U8R9-F1
#
_entry.id   AF-A0A3D2U8R9-F1
#
_cell.length_a   1.000
_cell.length_b   1.000
_cell.length_c   1.000
_cell.angle_alpha   90.00
_cell.angle_beta   90.00
_cell.angle_gamma   90.00
#
_symmetry.space_group_name_H-M   'P 1'
#
loop_
_entity.id
_entity.type
_entity.pdbx_description
1 polymer ?
#
loop_
_entity_poly.entity_id
_entity_poly.type
_entity_poly.pdbx_seq_one_letter_code
_entity_poly.pdbx_strand_id
1 'polypeptide(L)'
;MGISDGTIDKKIAQYLDRDDMIATVMSTFLSTTVHCARCHDHKFDPISQEEYYRFVAIFERTVRGEMNLSTRGTSGSGVLPVLVAGEGLKPLPRLYNPGPAFFTRTWFLRRGDVKLKDHEVRPGYLDVLLAEGAAGQDFAVPDPPAVSGKDRPTLRRSGLARWVTDTRRGAGHLLARVIVNRIWQHHFGRGLVNTPNDFGDQGQPPTHPELLDWLASELIRSGWQMKSIHRMVLGSQTYRQAVLTSERTETDDALFRGRRVRRLEAESIRDSLLVLGDRFDSRMFGPGSLDTSHPRRAIYFRVKRSQPDPLLALFDLPDTLQGTAIRSSTIVSPQALAFLNGPVVRQAAAALARRLQADRPKAESPVLVRDLFRRVLGREPDRSSVALALEFLEEQKTGYQSLARQFESGKREAGRGLVLDLTAVRLSPGDVSRWADDRAGQTGIVFRPRGKGRPRLVADATPTGRPAVRFGPGPTVLQADDNPLVEFGTGDFTVSVVFRMDPASGGGTQILGKDSYPGGGASYTGYFFHENGGHLRFSTRNLRQGKGPVNYLDSIGTIQRGRWHRATAVRSGRTVKLFLDDKLSPDRTLLEPSPTNIDNTVPLKLGLIDEHDSGAFHGDLAEVRIYRRSLSDEQVRLLHVRQGHEYLGQSPPDPLDLAWVDLCQAIFCLNEFLYIE
;
A
#
# COMPACT_ATOMS: atom_id res chain seq x y z
N MET A 1 -10.36 -27.49 -3.21
CA MET A 1 -10.61 -28.87 -3.68
C MET A 1 -9.24 -29.48 -3.96
N GLY A 2 -8.82 -30.49 -3.20
CA GLY A 2 -7.52 -31.16 -3.44
C GLY A 2 -7.65 -32.18 -4.57
N ILE A 3 -6.61 -32.31 -5.40
CA ILE A 3 -6.53 -33.38 -6.40
C ILE A 3 -6.37 -34.72 -5.66
N SER A 4 -7.25 -35.69 -5.96
CA SER A 4 -7.24 -37.01 -5.32
C SER A 4 -5.93 -37.77 -5.59
N ASP A 5 -5.40 -38.45 -4.58
CA ASP A 5 -4.14 -39.20 -4.70
C ASP A 5 -4.27 -40.44 -5.61
N GLY A 6 -3.15 -40.89 -6.17
CA GLY A 6 -3.09 -42.00 -7.14
C GLY A 6 -3.54 -41.66 -8.57
N THR A 7 -4.26 -40.55 -8.74
CA THR A 7 -4.72 -40.05 -10.05
C THR A 7 -3.57 -39.64 -10.96
N ILE A 8 -3.86 -39.61 -12.26
CA ILE A 8 -2.93 -39.06 -13.25
C ILE A 8 -2.65 -37.58 -12.98
N ASP A 9 -3.67 -36.81 -12.58
CA ASP A 9 -3.56 -35.38 -12.28
C ASP A 9 -2.62 -35.11 -11.11
N LYS A 10 -2.66 -35.95 -10.06
CA LYS A 10 -1.72 -35.83 -8.95
C LYS A 10 -0.29 -36.07 -9.40
N LYS A 11 -0.06 -37.08 -10.26
CA LYS A 11 1.27 -37.37 -10.82
C LYS A 11 1.75 -36.22 -11.70
N ILE A 12 0.88 -35.65 -12.53
CA ILE A 12 1.19 -34.45 -13.33
C ILE A 12 1.61 -33.30 -12.41
N ALA A 13 0.82 -33.01 -11.37
CA ALA A 13 1.12 -31.93 -10.42
C ALA A 13 2.46 -32.14 -9.71
N GLN A 14 2.82 -33.38 -9.35
CA GLN A 14 4.11 -33.67 -8.73
C GLN A 14 5.30 -33.45 -9.69
N TYR A 15 5.17 -33.84 -10.97
CA TYR A 15 6.22 -33.57 -11.97
C TYR A 15 6.34 -32.07 -12.28
N LEU A 16 5.22 -31.34 -12.37
CA LEU A 16 5.22 -29.88 -12.52
C LEU A 16 5.91 -29.18 -11.34
N ASP A 17 5.69 -29.67 -10.11
CA ASP A 17 6.36 -29.14 -8.93
C ASP A 17 7.89 -29.35 -8.97
N ARG A 18 8.38 -30.45 -9.58
CA ARG A 18 9.81 -30.68 -9.78
C ARG A 18 10.38 -29.83 -10.89
N ASP A 19 9.66 -29.70 -12.00
CA ASP A 19 10.01 -28.85 -13.14
C ASP A 19 10.24 -27.40 -12.67
N ASP A 20 9.31 -26.86 -11.87
CA ASP A 20 9.42 -25.52 -11.27
C ASP A 20 10.66 -25.36 -10.37
N MET A 21 10.95 -26.35 -9.52
CA MET A 21 12.14 -26.32 -8.66
C MET A 21 13.43 -26.28 -9.46
N ILE A 22 13.55 -27.13 -10.47
CA ILE A 22 14.75 -27.25 -11.31
C ILE A 22 14.94 -25.99 -12.12
N ALA A 23 13.89 -25.50 -12.76
CA ALA A 23 13.92 -24.28 -13.53
C ALA A 23 14.34 -23.08 -12.69
N THR A 24 13.77 -22.94 -11.49
CA THR A 24 14.14 -21.88 -10.56
C THR A 24 15.61 -21.99 -10.18
N VAL A 25 16.11 -23.18 -9.85
CA VAL A 25 17.51 -23.40 -9.48
C VAL A 25 18.47 -23.10 -10.64
N MET A 26 18.19 -23.64 -11.83
CA MET A 26 19.04 -23.48 -13.01
C MET A 26 19.08 -22.02 -13.49
N SER A 27 17.92 -21.37 -13.60
CA SER A 27 17.86 -19.95 -14.02
C SER A 27 18.45 -19.00 -12.97
N THR A 28 18.33 -19.30 -11.68
CA THR A 28 18.83 -18.41 -10.61
C THR A 28 20.35 -18.51 -10.45
N PHE A 29 20.88 -19.74 -10.37
CA PHE A 29 22.29 -19.95 -10.03
C PHE A 29 23.21 -20.07 -11.24
N LEU A 30 22.70 -20.57 -12.36
CA LEU A 30 23.50 -20.81 -13.56
C LEU A 30 23.01 -20.02 -14.78
N SER A 31 21.91 -19.27 -14.64
CA SER A 31 21.29 -18.52 -15.72
C SER A 31 21.08 -19.39 -16.97
N THR A 32 20.59 -20.61 -16.79
CA THR A 32 20.36 -21.56 -17.87
C THR A 32 18.89 -21.96 -17.94
N THR A 33 18.32 -21.93 -19.13
CA THR A 33 16.97 -22.45 -19.38
C THR A 33 17.02 -23.95 -19.66
N VAL A 34 16.18 -24.74 -18.98
CA VAL A 34 16.19 -26.22 -19.13
C VAL A 34 14.83 -26.81 -19.48
N HIS A 35 13.78 -25.98 -19.56
CA HIS A 35 12.40 -26.47 -19.72
C HIS A 35 12.14 -27.22 -21.02
N CYS A 36 12.76 -26.81 -22.13
CA CYS A 36 12.58 -27.51 -23.42
C CYS A 36 13.05 -28.98 -23.32
N ALA A 37 14.10 -29.22 -22.52
CA ALA A 37 14.68 -30.54 -22.28
C ALA A 37 13.68 -31.53 -21.64
N ARG A 38 12.55 -31.06 -21.10
CA ARG A 38 11.49 -31.91 -20.54
C ARG A 38 10.87 -32.85 -21.58
N CYS A 39 10.66 -32.35 -22.79
CA CYS A 39 9.90 -33.06 -23.83
C CYS A 39 10.77 -33.63 -24.95
N HIS A 40 11.89 -32.98 -25.24
CA HIS A 40 12.86 -33.38 -26.26
C HIS A 40 14.22 -32.82 -25.86
N ASP A 41 15.32 -33.23 -26.48
CA ASP A 41 16.63 -32.59 -26.24
C ASP A 41 16.54 -31.08 -26.44
N HIS A 42 17.19 -30.31 -25.59
CA HIS A 42 17.11 -28.86 -25.62
C HIS A 42 17.49 -28.34 -27.01
N LYS A 43 16.68 -27.40 -27.54
CA LYS A 43 16.75 -27.03 -28.97
C LYS A 43 18.04 -26.30 -29.34
N PHE A 44 18.62 -25.57 -28.39
CA PHE A 44 19.73 -24.66 -28.63
C PHE A 44 20.93 -25.04 -27.77
N ASP A 45 20.78 -25.02 -26.45
CA ASP A 45 21.83 -25.45 -25.53
C ASP A 45 22.06 -26.98 -25.53
N PRO A 46 23.29 -27.45 -25.28
CA PRO A 46 23.66 -28.87 -25.28
C PRO A 46 23.19 -29.57 -24.00
N ILE A 47 21.87 -29.70 -23.84
CA ILE A 47 21.22 -30.34 -22.70
C ILE A 47 20.28 -31.41 -23.24
N SER A 48 20.65 -32.67 -23.05
CA SER A 48 19.78 -33.79 -23.44
C SER A 48 18.56 -33.92 -22.52
N GLN A 49 17.50 -34.54 -23.03
CA GLN A 49 16.32 -34.90 -22.23
C GLN A 49 16.71 -35.87 -21.10
N GLU A 50 17.67 -36.76 -21.35
CA GLU A 50 18.21 -37.68 -20.35
C GLU A 50 18.84 -36.90 -19.18
N GLU A 51 19.72 -35.93 -19.46
CA GLU A 51 20.32 -35.07 -18.43
C GLU A 51 19.27 -34.28 -17.64
N TYR A 52 18.23 -33.78 -18.31
CA TYR A 52 17.11 -33.11 -17.61
C TYR A 52 16.47 -34.04 -16.57
N TYR A 53 16.10 -35.26 -16.95
CA TYR A 53 15.47 -36.20 -16.01
C TYR A 53 16.44 -36.69 -14.93
N ARG A 54 17.73 -36.83 -15.25
CA ARG A 54 18.77 -37.08 -14.24
C ARG A 54 18.88 -35.94 -13.23
N PHE A 55 18.73 -34.70 -13.67
CA PHE A 55 18.69 -33.54 -12.78
C PHE A 55 17.40 -33.51 -11.95
N VAL A 56 16.24 -33.89 -12.52
CA VAL A 56 14.98 -34.08 -11.78
C VAL A 56 15.14 -35.05 -10.61
N ALA A 57 15.88 -36.15 -10.81
CA ALA A 57 16.12 -37.16 -9.79
C ALA A 57 16.89 -36.63 -8.55
N ILE A 58 17.57 -35.48 -8.65
CA ILE A 58 18.19 -34.80 -7.49
C ILE A 58 17.11 -34.32 -6.51
N PHE A 59 15.96 -33.85 -7.01
CA PHE A 59 14.88 -33.30 -6.20
C PHE A 59 13.82 -34.33 -5.83
N GLU A 60 13.95 -35.57 -6.29
CA GLU A 60 13.00 -36.67 -6.15
C GLU A 60 12.35 -36.77 -4.74
N ARG A 61 13.18 -36.70 -3.69
CA ARG A 61 12.76 -36.86 -2.29
C ARG A 61 12.35 -35.57 -1.56
N THR A 62 12.30 -34.44 -2.27
CA THR A 62 11.98 -33.14 -1.65
C THR A 62 10.49 -33.05 -1.32
N VAL A 63 10.18 -32.83 -0.04
CA VAL A 63 8.83 -32.58 0.47
C VAL A 63 8.76 -31.22 1.15
N ARG A 64 7.56 -30.66 1.25
CA ARG A 64 7.31 -29.46 2.08
C ARG A 64 6.94 -29.91 3.49
N GLY A 65 7.68 -29.41 4.48
CA GLY A 65 7.50 -29.72 5.89
C GLY A 65 7.85 -28.54 6.77
N GLU A 66 7.48 -28.62 8.04
CA GLU A 66 7.85 -27.63 9.04
C GLU A 66 9.16 -28.06 9.71
N MET A 67 10.08 -27.11 9.86
CA MET A 67 11.32 -27.29 10.60
C MET A 67 11.47 -26.16 11.61
N ASN A 68 11.96 -26.52 12.79
CA ASN A 68 12.28 -25.59 13.84
C ASN A 68 13.71 -25.05 13.63
N LEU A 69 13.83 -23.78 13.27
CA LEU A 69 15.14 -23.11 13.12
C LEU A 69 15.46 -22.29 14.36
N SER A 70 16.69 -22.44 14.85
CA SER A 70 17.23 -21.58 15.90
C SER A 70 17.72 -20.28 15.29
N THR A 71 17.13 -19.15 15.67
CA THR A 71 17.57 -17.83 15.25
C THR A 71 18.54 -17.26 16.29
N ARG A 72 19.79 -17.74 16.32
CA ARG A 72 20.83 -17.06 17.12
C ARG A 72 21.07 -15.67 16.52
N GLY A 73 20.80 -14.61 17.30
CA GLY A 73 21.21 -13.23 16.96
C GLY A 73 20.10 -12.18 16.77
N THR A 74 18.82 -12.52 16.90
CA THR A 74 17.72 -11.53 16.98
C THR A 74 17.15 -11.53 18.39
N SER A 75 16.67 -10.38 18.87
CA SER A 75 16.39 -10.01 20.27
C SER A 75 15.27 -10.77 21.00
N GLY A 76 15.05 -12.03 20.64
CA GLY A 76 14.33 -13.03 21.42
C GLY A 76 14.84 -14.40 21.01
N SER A 77 15.56 -15.09 21.90
CA SER A 77 16.00 -16.46 21.68
C SER A 77 14.77 -17.36 21.53
N GLY A 78 14.34 -17.60 20.29
CA GLY A 78 13.20 -18.43 19.95
C GLY A 78 13.58 -19.45 18.89
N VAL A 79 13.09 -20.68 19.07
CA VAL A 79 13.00 -21.65 17.99
C VAL A 79 11.77 -21.28 17.17
N LEU A 80 11.95 -20.95 15.90
CA LEU A 80 10.84 -20.57 15.02
C LEU A 80 10.49 -21.72 14.08
N PRO A 81 9.22 -22.14 14.03
CA PRO A 81 8.77 -23.06 12.99
C PRO A 81 8.78 -22.31 11.65
N VAL A 82 9.52 -22.86 10.70
CA VAL A 82 9.57 -22.37 9.32
C VAL A 82 9.10 -23.45 8.37
N LEU A 83 8.48 -23.02 7.28
CA LEU A 83 8.16 -23.91 6.17
C LEU A 83 9.42 -24.09 5.32
N VAL A 84 9.85 -25.33 5.14
CA VAL A 84 11.03 -25.68 4.34
C VAL A 84 10.67 -26.74 3.29
N ALA A 85 11.35 -26.67 2.15
CA ALA A 85 11.34 -27.74 1.16
C ALA A 85 12.66 -28.51 1.28
N GLY A 86 12.59 -29.79 1.64
CA GLY A 86 13.76 -30.60 2.01
C GLY A 86 13.48 -32.10 2.03
N GLU A 87 14.49 -32.87 2.36
CA GLU A 87 14.39 -34.32 2.55
C GLU A 87 14.37 -34.65 4.05
N GLY A 88 13.79 -35.79 4.42
CA GLY A 88 13.71 -36.23 5.82
C GLY A 88 12.82 -35.35 6.71
N LEU A 89 11.98 -34.51 6.11
CA LEU A 89 11.01 -33.68 6.82
C LEU A 89 9.69 -34.44 7.01
N LYS A 90 8.99 -34.17 8.11
CA LYS A 90 7.60 -34.60 8.28
C LYS A 90 6.74 -33.89 7.21
N PRO A 91 6.10 -34.62 6.28
CA PRO A 91 5.30 -33.99 5.23
C PRO A 91 4.09 -33.28 5.79
N LEU A 92 3.72 -32.14 5.20
CA LEU A 92 2.48 -31.44 5.55
C LEU A 92 1.25 -32.26 5.15
N PRO A 93 0.38 -32.68 6.10
CA PRO A 93 -0.76 -33.55 5.79
C PRO A 93 -1.74 -32.97 4.76
N ARG A 94 -1.88 -31.64 4.72
CA ARG A 94 -2.77 -30.95 3.76
C ARG A 94 -2.28 -31.01 2.31
N LEU A 95 -1.03 -31.39 2.07
CA LEU A 95 -0.42 -31.46 0.73
C LEU A 95 -0.22 -32.91 0.26
N TYR A 96 -0.03 -33.86 1.18
CA TYR A 96 0.55 -35.18 0.86
C TYR A 96 -0.20 -36.41 1.43
N ASN A 97 -1.48 -36.31 1.80
CA ASN A 97 -2.20 -37.40 2.47
C ASN A 97 -3.29 -38.10 1.61
N PRO A 98 -3.29 -39.45 1.42
CA PRO A 98 -2.29 -40.46 1.83
C PRO A 98 -1.36 -40.99 0.71
N GLY A 99 -0.07 -41.17 1.02
CA GLY A 99 0.93 -41.85 0.17
C GLY A 99 2.36 -41.40 0.52
N PRO A 100 3.44 -42.04 0.01
CA PRO A 100 4.77 -41.47 0.21
C PRO A 100 4.76 -40.06 -0.38
N ALA A 101 5.12 -39.07 0.44
CA ALA A 101 5.04 -37.66 0.07
C ALA A 101 6.01 -37.25 -1.04
N PHE A 102 6.82 -38.20 -1.51
CA PHE A 102 7.88 -38.03 -2.49
C PHE A 102 7.93 -39.21 -3.48
N PHE A 103 8.63 -39.00 -4.60
CA PHE A 103 8.88 -40.04 -5.58
C PHE A 103 9.88 -41.08 -5.02
N THR A 104 9.59 -42.36 -5.22
CA THR A 104 10.52 -43.44 -4.86
C THR A 104 11.45 -43.83 -6.00
N ARG A 105 11.05 -43.49 -7.24
CA ARG A 105 11.85 -43.59 -8.47
C ARG A 105 11.54 -42.39 -9.36
N THR A 106 12.55 -41.85 -10.04
CA THR A 106 12.36 -40.90 -11.15
C THR A 106 12.43 -41.66 -12.48
N TRP A 107 11.49 -41.37 -13.36
CA TRP A 107 11.39 -42.03 -14.67
C TRP A 107 11.71 -41.02 -15.77
N PHE A 108 12.39 -41.48 -16.82
CA PHE A 108 12.41 -40.79 -18.09
C PHE A 108 10.99 -40.81 -18.68
N LEU A 109 10.49 -39.64 -19.09
CA LEU A 109 9.16 -39.51 -19.69
C LEU A 109 9.29 -39.10 -21.16
N ARG A 110 8.84 -39.98 -22.07
CA ARG A 110 8.82 -39.65 -23.50
C ARG A 110 7.88 -38.47 -23.73
N ARG A 111 8.40 -37.42 -24.40
CA ARG A 111 7.67 -36.17 -24.65
C ARG A 111 7.13 -35.49 -23.38
N GLY A 112 7.72 -35.76 -22.22
CA GLY A 112 7.27 -35.18 -20.95
C GLY A 112 5.92 -35.68 -20.44
N ASP A 113 5.36 -36.72 -21.07
CA ASP A 113 4.07 -37.29 -20.69
C ASP A 113 4.23 -38.30 -19.56
N VAL A 114 3.59 -38.03 -18.43
CA VAL A 114 3.59 -38.90 -17.23
C VAL A 114 3.02 -40.31 -17.48
N LYS A 115 2.28 -40.50 -18.58
CA LYS A 115 1.76 -41.80 -19.02
C LYS A 115 2.80 -42.62 -19.79
N LEU A 116 3.80 -41.97 -20.38
CA LEU A 116 4.78 -42.58 -21.27
C LEU A 116 6.15 -42.71 -20.58
N LYS A 117 6.19 -43.48 -19.49
CA LYS A 117 7.44 -43.84 -18.80
C LYS A 117 8.27 -44.80 -19.65
N ASP A 118 9.56 -44.54 -19.74
CA ASP A 118 10.51 -45.39 -20.47
C ASP A 118 11.35 -46.22 -19.48
N HIS A 119 12.47 -45.67 -19.01
CA HIS A 119 13.36 -46.27 -18.01
C HIS A 119 13.49 -45.42 -16.74
N GLU A 120 14.01 -46.03 -15.67
CA GLU A 120 14.37 -45.32 -14.44
C GLU A 120 15.68 -44.55 -14.65
N VAL A 121 15.72 -43.29 -14.21
CA VAL A 121 16.90 -42.43 -14.30
C VAL A 121 17.54 -42.25 -12.93
N ARG A 122 18.87 -42.17 -12.91
CA ARG A 122 19.64 -41.88 -11.69
C ARG A 122 20.01 -40.40 -11.62
N PRO A 123 20.20 -39.84 -10.41
CA PRO A 123 20.64 -38.46 -10.24
C PRO A 123 21.93 -38.17 -11.01
N GLY A 124 21.97 -37.03 -11.68
CA GLY A 124 23.12 -36.56 -12.45
C GLY A 124 23.07 -35.05 -12.70
N TYR A 125 24.20 -34.50 -13.14
CA TYR A 125 24.36 -33.08 -13.45
C TYR A 125 24.46 -32.89 -14.97
N LEU A 126 24.61 -31.64 -15.42
CA LEU A 126 24.85 -31.33 -16.83
C LEU A 126 26.31 -31.61 -17.19
N ASP A 127 26.53 -32.48 -18.16
CA ASP A 127 27.88 -32.94 -18.51
C ASP A 127 28.72 -31.82 -19.14
N VAL A 128 28.08 -30.89 -19.87
CA VAL A 128 28.75 -29.70 -20.45
C VAL A 128 29.38 -28.77 -19.41
N LEU A 129 28.96 -28.86 -18.14
CA LEU A 129 29.49 -28.07 -17.03
C LEU A 129 30.42 -28.87 -16.12
N LEU A 130 30.81 -30.08 -16.53
CA LEU A 130 31.83 -30.87 -15.86
C LEU A 130 33.19 -30.61 -16.52
N ALA A 131 34.24 -30.51 -15.70
CA ALA A 131 35.59 -30.52 -16.23
C ALA A 131 35.92 -31.88 -16.87
N GLU A 132 36.87 -31.89 -17.79
CA GLU A 132 37.36 -33.12 -18.41
C GLU A 132 37.80 -34.13 -17.34
N GLY A 133 37.28 -35.36 -17.43
CA GLY A 133 37.55 -36.44 -16.48
C GLY A 133 36.79 -36.36 -15.14
N ALA A 134 35.97 -35.33 -14.91
CA ALA A 134 35.08 -35.28 -13.75
C ALA A 134 33.79 -36.09 -14.01
N ALA A 135 33.26 -36.70 -12.96
CA ALA A 135 32.00 -37.44 -13.01
C ALA A 135 31.04 -36.93 -11.93
N GLY A 136 29.72 -37.08 -12.13
CA GLY A 136 28.73 -36.65 -11.13
C GLY A 136 28.90 -37.29 -9.74
N GLN A 137 29.59 -38.44 -9.65
CA GLN A 137 29.89 -39.09 -8.37
C GLN A 137 30.88 -38.30 -7.51
N ASP A 138 31.73 -37.45 -8.12
CA ASP A 138 32.70 -36.61 -7.41
C ASP A 138 32.04 -35.61 -6.44
N PHE A 139 30.79 -35.23 -6.71
CA PHE A 139 30.04 -34.29 -5.89
C PHE A 139 29.13 -34.96 -4.87
N ALA A 140 29.10 -36.30 -4.83
CA ALA A 140 28.29 -37.03 -3.87
C ALA A 140 28.71 -36.68 -2.42
N VAL A 141 27.71 -36.50 -1.55
CA VAL A 141 27.97 -36.36 -0.11
C VAL A 141 27.91 -37.75 0.51
N PRO A 142 28.94 -38.15 1.30
CA PRO A 142 28.89 -39.41 2.01
C PRO A 142 27.63 -39.53 2.84
N ASP A 143 27.04 -40.69 2.75
CA ASP A 143 25.86 -41.09 3.48
C ASP A 143 26.13 -40.96 5.01
N PRO A 144 25.28 -40.28 5.82
CA PRO A 144 25.48 -40.22 7.27
C PRO A 144 25.51 -41.63 7.90
N PRO A 145 26.13 -41.83 9.09
CA PRO A 145 26.14 -43.13 9.76
C PRO A 145 24.72 -43.71 9.87
N ALA A 146 24.59 -45.03 9.72
CA ALA A 146 23.30 -45.70 9.65
C ALA A 146 22.49 -45.49 10.94
N VAL A 147 21.47 -44.63 10.88
CA VAL A 147 20.33 -44.67 11.80
C VAL A 147 19.17 -45.25 11.00
N SER A 148 18.59 -46.34 11.50
CA SER A 148 17.54 -47.11 10.82
C SER A 148 16.26 -46.28 10.61
N GLY A 149 15.82 -46.11 9.35
CA GLY A 149 14.51 -45.50 9.05
C GLY A 149 14.29 -45.16 7.57
N LYS A 150 13.01 -45.18 7.11
CA LYS A 150 12.58 -44.83 5.74
C LYS A 150 12.71 -43.33 5.41
N ASP A 151 12.95 -42.49 6.41
CA ASP A 151 12.96 -41.03 6.33
C ASP A 151 14.37 -40.43 6.22
N ARG A 152 15.37 -41.23 5.84
CA ARG A 152 16.77 -40.80 5.71
C ARG A 152 16.96 -39.84 4.52
N PRO A 153 17.62 -38.68 4.72
CA PRO A 153 17.95 -37.77 3.62
C PRO A 153 19.04 -38.40 2.74
N THR A 154 18.89 -38.25 1.43
CA THR A 154 19.84 -38.73 0.40
C THR A 154 21.01 -37.77 0.18
N LEU A 155 20.93 -36.55 0.72
CA LEU A 155 21.91 -35.47 0.57
C LEU A 155 22.24 -35.10 -0.89
N ARG A 156 21.39 -35.49 -1.86
CA ARG A 156 21.57 -35.18 -3.28
C ARG A 156 21.59 -33.68 -3.54
N ARG A 157 20.74 -32.92 -2.85
CA ARG A 157 20.74 -31.44 -2.93
C ARG A 157 21.99 -30.81 -2.32
N SER A 158 22.62 -31.46 -1.35
CA SER A 158 23.93 -31.03 -0.84
C SER A 158 25.03 -31.31 -1.88
N GLY A 159 24.94 -32.42 -2.60
CA GLY A 159 25.82 -32.71 -3.74
C GLY A 159 25.66 -31.70 -4.88
N LEU A 160 24.41 -31.32 -5.19
CA LEU A 160 24.11 -30.23 -6.13
C LEU A 160 24.77 -28.92 -5.68
N ALA A 161 24.66 -28.56 -4.40
CA ALA A 161 25.32 -27.35 -3.88
C ALA A 161 26.85 -27.42 -4.04
N ARG A 162 27.47 -28.59 -3.82
CA ARG A 162 28.91 -28.79 -4.10
C ARG A 162 29.22 -28.59 -5.58
N TRP A 163 28.48 -29.23 -6.49
CA TRP A 163 28.68 -29.09 -7.93
C TRP A 163 28.53 -27.64 -8.42
N VAL A 164 27.47 -26.94 -7.99
CA VAL A 164 27.22 -25.53 -8.37
C VAL A 164 28.32 -24.59 -7.87
N THR A 165 28.97 -24.89 -6.75
CA THR A 165 29.99 -24.02 -6.13
C THR A 165 31.44 -24.45 -6.43
N ASP A 166 31.64 -25.62 -7.03
CA ASP A 166 32.97 -26.15 -7.33
C ASP A 166 33.57 -25.47 -8.58
N THR A 167 34.70 -24.79 -8.39
CA THR A 167 35.42 -24.03 -9.42
C THR A 167 36.52 -24.82 -10.11
N ARG A 168 36.62 -26.13 -9.89
CA ARG A 168 37.66 -26.98 -10.48
C ARG A 168 37.08 -28.05 -11.38
N ARG A 169 35.98 -28.66 -10.96
CA ARG A 169 35.35 -29.82 -11.59
C ARG A 169 33.89 -29.57 -11.95
N GLY A 170 33.24 -28.59 -11.32
CA GLY A 170 31.81 -28.30 -11.49
C GLY A 170 31.51 -26.94 -12.10
N ALA A 171 30.29 -26.45 -11.83
CA ALA A 171 29.71 -25.27 -12.48
C ALA A 171 30.10 -23.92 -11.83
N GLY A 172 31.06 -23.90 -10.89
CA GLY A 172 31.40 -22.73 -10.07
C GLY A 172 31.84 -21.51 -10.88
N HIS A 173 32.48 -21.71 -12.04
CA HIS A 173 32.83 -20.59 -12.93
C HIS A 173 31.61 -19.90 -13.53
N LEU A 174 30.60 -20.68 -13.96
CA LEU A 174 29.35 -20.13 -14.48
C LEU A 174 28.58 -19.41 -13.36
N LEU A 175 28.49 -20.01 -12.16
CA LEU A 175 27.91 -19.33 -10.99
C LEU A 175 28.59 -17.99 -10.71
N ALA A 176 29.93 -17.93 -10.77
CA ALA A 176 30.66 -16.68 -10.55
C ALA A 176 30.30 -15.62 -11.59
N ARG A 177 30.23 -15.99 -12.88
CA ARG A 177 29.77 -15.09 -13.96
C ARG A 177 28.36 -14.55 -13.69
N VAL A 178 27.43 -15.42 -13.28
CA VAL A 178 26.05 -15.02 -12.95
C VAL A 178 26.01 -14.02 -11.79
N ILE A 179 26.75 -14.28 -10.71
CA ILE A 179 26.79 -13.39 -9.54
C ILE A 179 27.35 -12.01 -9.92
N VAL A 180 28.48 -11.95 -10.61
CA VAL A 180 29.08 -10.66 -10.95
C VAL A 180 28.24 -9.89 -11.98
N ASN A 181 27.57 -10.59 -12.91
CA ASN A 181 26.63 -9.95 -13.82
C ASN A 181 25.44 -9.32 -13.07
N ARG A 182 24.90 -9.99 -12.06
CA ARG A 182 23.83 -9.45 -11.20
C ARG A 182 24.31 -8.27 -10.35
N ILE A 183 25.54 -8.33 -9.82
CA ILE A 183 26.15 -7.20 -9.10
C ILE A 183 26.30 -6.00 -10.03
N TRP A 184 26.81 -6.21 -11.24
CA TRP A 184 26.96 -5.17 -12.26
C TRP A 184 25.60 -4.58 -12.64
N GLN A 185 24.62 -5.44 -12.93
CA GLN A 185 23.24 -5.07 -13.25
C GLN A 185 22.61 -4.20 -12.14
N HIS A 186 22.82 -4.54 -10.87
CA HIS A 186 22.29 -3.77 -9.76
C HIS A 186 22.81 -2.32 -9.74
N HIS A 187 24.08 -2.13 -10.11
CA HIS A 187 24.75 -0.83 -10.09
C HIS A 187 24.53 -0.01 -11.36
N PHE A 188 24.50 -0.65 -12.53
CA PHE A 188 24.37 0.01 -13.83
C PHE A 188 22.95 -0.03 -14.42
N GLY A 189 22.01 -0.74 -13.79
CA GLY A 189 20.64 -0.96 -14.27
C GLY A 189 20.52 -2.01 -15.40
N ARG A 190 21.65 -2.48 -15.94
CA ARG A 190 21.75 -3.50 -16.99
C ARG A 190 22.99 -4.36 -16.77
N GLY A 191 22.87 -5.68 -16.97
CA GLY A 191 23.99 -6.61 -16.87
C GLY A 191 24.94 -6.53 -18.07
N LEU A 192 26.16 -7.03 -17.92
CA LEU A 192 27.08 -7.29 -19.03
C LEU A 192 26.46 -8.27 -20.03
N VAL A 193 25.79 -9.30 -19.49
CA VAL A 193 24.78 -10.11 -20.17
C VAL A 193 23.41 -9.53 -19.81
N ASN A 194 22.70 -9.04 -20.82
CA ASN A 194 21.44 -8.32 -20.63
C ASN A 194 20.21 -9.25 -20.40
N THR A 195 20.42 -10.56 -20.50
CA THR A 195 19.46 -11.63 -20.17
C THR A 195 19.91 -12.33 -18.88
N PRO A 196 19.69 -11.75 -17.69
CA PRO A 196 20.33 -12.21 -16.45
C PRO A 196 19.93 -13.63 -15.98
N ASN A 197 18.85 -14.20 -16.51
CA ASN A 197 18.41 -15.58 -16.24
C ASN A 197 18.64 -16.54 -17.44
N ASP A 198 19.26 -16.06 -18.52
CA ASP A 198 19.53 -16.86 -19.72
C ASP A 198 20.87 -16.44 -20.36
N PHE A 199 21.90 -17.24 -20.10
CA PHE A 199 23.26 -17.14 -20.65
C PHE A 199 23.46 -18.14 -21.79
N GLY A 200 22.43 -18.92 -22.14
CA GLY A 200 22.47 -19.88 -23.24
C GLY A 200 22.33 -19.18 -24.59
N ASP A 201 22.18 -20.00 -25.63
CA ASP A 201 22.13 -19.53 -27.03
C ASP A 201 20.87 -18.70 -27.37
N GLN A 202 19.83 -18.74 -26.52
CA GLN A 202 18.66 -17.85 -26.62
C GLN A 202 18.84 -16.52 -25.86
N GLY A 203 19.85 -16.46 -25.00
CA GLY A 203 20.26 -15.24 -24.30
C GLY A 203 21.02 -14.28 -25.21
N GLN A 204 21.30 -13.08 -24.68
CA GLN A 204 22.20 -12.14 -25.33
C GLN A 204 23.65 -12.42 -24.93
N PRO A 205 24.62 -12.36 -25.86
CA PRO A 205 26.03 -12.51 -25.51
C PRO A 205 26.48 -11.36 -24.59
N PRO A 206 27.53 -11.58 -23.76
CA PRO A 206 28.09 -10.51 -22.95
C PRO A 206 28.65 -9.40 -23.84
N THR A 207 28.31 -8.16 -23.54
CA THR A 207 28.88 -6.98 -24.23
C THR A 207 30.39 -6.84 -24.02
N HIS A 208 30.88 -7.24 -22.85
CA HIS A 208 32.29 -7.20 -22.46
C HIS A 208 32.71 -8.55 -21.86
N PRO A 209 32.97 -9.59 -22.67
CA PRO A 209 33.23 -10.95 -22.19
C PRO A 209 34.47 -11.03 -21.29
N GLU A 210 35.56 -10.36 -21.67
CA GLU A 210 36.81 -10.36 -20.89
C GLU A 210 36.61 -9.72 -19.51
N LEU A 211 35.82 -8.65 -19.43
CA LEU A 211 35.48 -8.00 -18.16
C LEU A 211 34.63 -8.90 -17.27
N LEU A 212 33.65 -9.59 -17.85
CA LEU A 212 32.81 -10.56 -17.13
C LEU A 212 33.67 -11.68 -16.53
N ASP A 213 34.60 -12.22 -17.31
CA ASP A 213 35.49 -13.31 -16.90
C ASP A 213 36.50 -12.86 -15.85
N TRP A 214 37.04 -11.66 -16.01
CA TRP A 214 37.92 -11.07 -15.02
C TRP A 214 37.19 -10.87 -13.69
N LEU A 215 36.00 -10.25 -13.68
CA LEU A 215 35.21 -10.06 -12.46
C LEU A 215 34.83 -11.39 -11.79
N ALA A 216 34.43 -12.40 -12.58
CA ALA A 216 34.12 -13.74 -12.07
C ALA A 216 35.36 -14.37 -11.40
N SER A 217 36.53 -14.22 -12.01
CA SER A 217 37.80 -14.69 -11.45
C SER A 217 38.19 -13.94 -10.17
N GLU A 218 37.97 -12.62 -10.11
CA GLU A 218 38.14 -11.82 -8.89
C GLU A 218 37.23 -12.30 -7.75
N LEU A 219 35.97 -12.64 -8.07
CA LEU A 219 35.02 -13.15 -7.08
C LEU A 219 35.51 -14.48 -6.49
N ILE A 220 35.98 -15.39 -7.34
CA ILE A 220 36.54 -16.68 -6.91
C ILE A 220 37.80 -16.46 -6.06
N ARG A 221 38.74 -15.63 -6.52
CA ARG A 221 40.02 -15.38 -5.83
C ARG A 221 39.83 -14.69 -4.48
N SER A 222 38.83 -13.84 -4.36
CA SER A 222 38.46 -13.18 -3.10
C SER A 222 37.69 -14.08 -2.13
N GLY A 223 37.51 -15.37 -2.46
CA GLY A 223 36.76 -16.31 -1.62
C GLY A 223 35.27 -16.00 -1.58
N TRP A 224 34.69 -15.62 -2.73
CA TRP A 224 33.27 -15.29 -2.91
C TRP A 224 32.79 -14.05 -2.12
N GLN A 225 33.71 -13.14 -1.78
CA GLN A 225 33.37 -11.91 -1.07
C GLN A 225 32.73 -10.86 -2.00
N MET A 226 31.40 -10.83 -2.05
CA MET A 226 30.64 -9.88 -2.88
C MET A 226 31.00 -8.41 -2.63
N LYS A 227 31.32 -8.04 -1.37
CA LYS A 227 31.73 -6.66 -1.00
C LYS A 227 32.98 -6.20 -1.75
N SER A 228 33.90 -7.11 -2.07
CA SER A 228 35.12 -6.80 -2.82
C SER A 228 34.79 -6.40 -4.25
N ILE A 229 33.87 -7.13 -4.89
CA ILE A 229 33.38 -6.81 -6.25
C ILE A 229 32.59 -5.51 -6.25
N HIS A 230 31.69 -5.30 -5.28
CA HIS A 230 30.98 -4.02 -5.15
C HIS A 230 31.94 -2.84 -5.03
N ARG A 231 32.98 -2.93 -4.19
CA ARG A 231 33.98 -1.86 -4.05
C ARG A 231 34.71 -1.58 -5.37
N MET A 232 35.07 -2.63 -6.09
CA MET A 232 35.77 -2.53 -7.37
C MET A 232 34.90 -1.84 -8.44
N VAL A 233 33.62 -2.22 -8.54
CA VAL A 233 32.63 -1.58 -9.42
C VAL A 233 32.43 -0.12 -9.04
N LEU A 234 32.10 0.17 -7.78
CA LEU A 234 31.82 1.52 -7.28
C LEU A 234 33.04 2.46 -7.33
N GLY A 235 34.25 1.90 -7.23
CA GLY A 235 35.52 2.64 -7.33
C GLY A 235 36.01 2.84 -8.76
N SER A 236 35.41 2.16 -9.75
CA SER A 236 35.80 2.29 -11.15
C SER A 236 35.60 3.72 -11.66
N GLN A 237 36.39 4.11 -12.67
CA GLN A 237 36.15 5.38 -13.36
C GLN A 237 34.79 5.35 -14.06
N THR A 238 34.45 4.22 -14.70
CA THR A 238 33.17 3.98 -15.37
C THR A 238 31.98 4.30 -14.49
N TYR A 239 31.92 3.78 -13.25
CA TYR A 239 30.79 4.05 -12.34
C TYR A 239 30.72 5.51 -11.85
N ARG A 240 31.88 6.16 -11.71
CA ARG A 240 32.00 7.54 -11.18
C ARG A 240 31.84 8.63 -12.23
N GLN A 241 31.61 8.28 -13.49
CA GLN A 241 31.34 9.25 -14.56
C GLN A 241 30.02 10.00 -14.29
N ALA A 242 30.02 11.32 -14.53
CA ALA A 242 28.82 12.14 -14.50
C ALA A 242 27.92 11.82 -15.72
N VAL A 243 26.61 11.70 -15.49
CA VAL A 243 25.67 11.21 -16.52
C VAL A 243 24.63 12.22 -16.99
N LEU A 244 24.45 13.34 -16.28
CA LEU A 244 23.47 14.39 -16.64
C LEU A 244 24.07 15.57 -17.42
N THR A 245 25.34 15.50 -17.81
CA THR A 245 26.03 16.62 -18.49
C THR A 245 25.70 16.73 -19.99
N SER A 246 25.15 15.68 -20.59
CA SER A 246 24.72 15.66 -21.99
C SER A 246 23.64 14.61 -22.19
N GLU A 247 22.91 14.70 -23.29
CA GLU A 247 22.04 13.60 -23.73
C GLU A 247 22.87 12.33 -23.94
N ARG A 248 22.22 11.19 -23.73
CA ARG A 248 22.83 9.86 -23.73
C ARG A 248 22.50 9.16 -25.04
N THR A 249 23.52 8.60 -25.69
CA THR A 249 23.37 7.89 -26.97
C THR A 249 23.22 6.38 -26.77
N GLU A 250 22.78 5.66 -27.80
CA GLU A 250 22.78 4.18 -27.78
C GLU A 250 24.18 3.60 -27.57
N THR A 251 25.20 4.27 -28.11
CA THR A 251 26.60 3.88 -27.92
C THR A 251 27.04 4.06 -26.47
N ASP A 252 26.66 5.16 -25.81
CA ASP A 252 26.92 5.39 -24.38
C ASP A 252 26.30 4.28 -23.51
N ASP A 253 25.13 3.80 -23.91
CA ASP A 253 24.43 2.69 -23.27
C ASP A 253 25.08 1.32 -23.50
N ALA A 254 25.57 1.10 -24.71
CA ALA A 254 26.33 -0.09 -25.04
C ALA A 254 27.63 -0.18 -24.23
N LEU A 255 28.29 0.95 -23.99
CA LEU A 255 29.61 1.05 -23.34
C LEU A 255 29.59 1.41 -21.85
N PHE A 256 28.41 1.46 -21.21
CA PHE A 256 28.26 1.78 -19.79
C PHE A 256 28.85 3.14 -19.38
N ARG A 257 28.52 4.23 -20.09
CA ARG A 257 28.90 5.59 -19.66
C ARG A 257 28.21 5.97 -18.34
N GLY A 258 28.88 5.78 -17.20
CA GLY A 258 28.29 6.06 -15.89
C GLY A 258 27.11 5.16 -15.53
N ARG A 259 26.62 5.31 -14.29
CA ARG A 259 25.43 4.60 -13.82
C ARG A 259 24.16 5.23 -14.41
N ARG A 260 23.18 4.42 -14.78
CA ARG A 260 21.91 4.93 -15.33
C ARG A 260 21.07 5.55 -14.23
N VAL A 261 20.47 6.70 -14.51
CA VAL A 261 19.38 7.26 -13.70
C VAL A 261 18.28 6.21 -13.60
N ARG A 262 17.88 5.86 -12.39
CA ARG A 262 16.89 4.82 -12.13
C ARG A 262 15.83 5.29 -11.16
N ARG A 263 14.59 4.89 -11.42
CA ARG A 263 13.50 5.09 -10.46
C ARG A 263 13.80 4.28 -9.19
N LEU A 264 13.55 4.88 -8.04
CA LEU A 264 13.54 4.20 -6.77
C LEU A 264 12.50 3.07 -6.79
N GLU A 265 12.84 1.97 -6.13
CA GLU A 265 11.93 0.85 -5.97
C GLU A 265 10.75 1.25 -5.07
N ALA A 266 9.60 0.58 -5.27
CA ALA A 266 8.38 0.83 -4.51
C ALA A 266 8.60 0.89 -2.99
N GLU A 267 9.40 -0.05 -2.46
CA GLU A 267 9.75 -0.12 -1.04
C GLU A 267 10.52 1.12 -0.58
N SER A 268 11.47 1.58 -1.39
CA SER A 268 12.31 2.74 -1.08
C SER A 268 11.50 4.04 -1.13
N ILE A 269 10.60 4.20 -2.12
CA ILE A 269 9.69 5.34 -2.21
C ILE A 269 8.83 5.44 -0.94
N ARG A 270 8.20 4.33 -0.55
CA ARG A 270 7.36 4.27 0.65
C ARG A 270 8.15 4.58 1.92
N ASP A 271 9.30 3.95 2.09
CA ASP A 271 10.12 4.11 3.29
C ASP A 271 10.67 5.54 3.39
N SER A 272 11.05 6.19 2.28
CA SER A 272 11.45 7.61 2.25
C SER A 272 10.34 8.53 2.72
N LEU A 273 9.09 8.30 2.29
CA LEU A 273 7.93 9.08 2.76
C LEU A 273 7.70 8.93 4.27
N LEU A 274 7.92 7.73 4.82
CA LEU A 274 7.82 7.49 6.27
C LEU A 274 8.94 8.19 7.05
N VAL A 275 10.17 8.20 6.52
CA VAL A 275 11.32 8.88 7.14
C VAL A 275 11.09 10.39 7.16
N LEU A 276 10.64 10.95 6.03
CA LEU A 276 10.34 12.37 5.92
C LEU A 276 9.13 12.76 6.78
N GLY A 277 8.16 11.84 6.91
CA GLY A 277 7.00 12.00 7.75
C GLY A 277 7.20 11.72 9.25
N ASP A 278 8.43 11.45 9.69
CA ASP A 278 8.80 11.11 11.07
C ASP A 278 7.98 9.94 11.68
N ARG A 279 7.64 8.98 10.82
CA ARG A 279 6.88 7.78 11.18
C ARG A 279 7.68 6.51 10.94
N PHE A 280 8.93 6.59 10.48
CA PHE A 280 9.66 5.39 10.10
C PHE A 280 10.08 4.56 11.32
N ASP A 281 9.60 3.32 11.38
CA ASP A 281 10.03 2.33 12.36
C ASP A 281 11.21 1.52 11.79
N SER A 282 12.40 1.78 12.32
CA SER A 282 13.66 1.15 11.92
C SER A 282 13.91 -0.22 12.56
N ARG A 283 12.99 -0.74 13.39
CA ARG A 283 13.15 -2.05 14.04
C ARG A 283 13.27 -3.15 12.99
N MET A 284 14.38 -3.86 13.03
CA MET A 284 14.64 -5.02 12.19
C MET A 284 13.97 -6.27 12.78
N PHE A 285 13.49 -7.17 11.90
CA PHE A 285 12.96 -8.49 12.24
C PHE A 285 11.69 -8.55 13.11
N GLY A 286 11.07 -9.72 13.20
CA GLY A 286 9.79 -9.91 13.92
C GLY A 286 8.59 -9.91 12.96
N PRO A 287 7.36 -9.98 13.48
CA PRO A 287 6.18 -10.18 12.65
C PRO A 287 5.90 -8.98 11.75
N GLY A 288 5.55 -9.26 10.50
CA GLY A 288 5.05 -8.28 9.54
C GLY A 288 3.53 -8.07 9.70
N SER A 289 3.04 -6.92 9.23
CA SER A 289 1.61 -6.59 9.18
C SER A 289 1.07 -6.63 7.75
N LEU A 290 -0.25 -6.86 7.61
CA LEU A 290 -0.99 -6.61 6.38
C LEU A 290 -1.59 -5.19 6.33
N ASP A 291 -1.53 -4.46 7.44
CA ASP A 291 -1.92 -3.06 7.51
C ASP A 291 -0.89 -2.20 6.78
N THR A 292 -1.30 -1.65 5.64
CA THR A 292 -0.47 -0.81 4.77
C THR A 292 -0.06 0.51 5.43
N SER A 293 -0.80 0.95 6.46
CA SER A 293 -0.51 2.16 7.23
C SER A 293 0.57 1.98 8.29
N HIS A 294 1.01 0.74 8.53
CA HIS A 294 2.00 0.45 9.56
C HIS A 294 3.34 1.15 9.26
N PRO A 295 3.96 1.85 10.22
CA PRO A 295 5.19 2.64 10.04
C PRO A 295 6.46 1.86 9.68
N ARG A 296 6.35 0.54 9.51
CA ARG A 296 7.50 -0.35 9.43
C ARG A 296 8.07 -0.36 8.02
N ARG A 297 9.39 -0.53 7.94
CA ARG A 297 10.13 -0.74 6.69
C ARG A 297 9.43 -1.78 5.80
N ALA A 298 9.20 -1.45 4.53
CA ALA A 298 8.39 -2.25 3.61
C ALA A 298 8.91 -3.69 3.45
N ILE A 299 10.23 -3.92 3.54
CA ILE A 299 10.84 -5.26 3.43
C ILE A 299 10.40 -6.23 4.54
N TYR A 300 9.86 -5.72 5.66
CA TYR A 300 9.36 -6.53 6.77
C TYR A 300 7.83 -6.66 6.76
N PHE A 301 7.17 -6.22 5.69
CA PHE A 301 5.73 -6.39 5.56
C PHE A 301 5.36 -7.84 5.32
N ARG A 302 4.17 -8.21 5.77
CA ARG A 302 3.61 -9.53 5.44
C ARG A 302 3.10 -9.46 4.01
N VAL A 303 3.71 -10.21 3.10
CA VAL A 303 3.23 -10.30 1.72
C VAL A 303 2.16 -11.38 1.63
N LYS A 304 0.93 -10.98 1.28
CA LYS A 304 -0.15 -11.89 0.89
C LYS A 304 -0.37 -11.74 -0.62
N ARG A 305 -0.04 -12.77 -1.38
CA ARG A 305 -0.05 -12.75 -2.86
C ARG A 305 -1.38 -12.29 -3.48
N SER A 306 -2.51 -12.57 -2.80
CA SER A 306 -3.85 -12.18 -3.26
C SER A 306 -4.29 -10.77 -2.84
N GLN A 307 -3.44 -10.03 -2.11
CA GLN A 307 -3.76 -8.73 -1.53
C GLN A 307 -2.47 -7.89 -1.45
N PRO A 308 -1.92 -7.45 -2.60
CA PRO A 308 -0.75 -6.59 -2.61
C PRO A 308 -1.07 -5.21 -2.00
N ASP A 309 -0.05 -4.56 -1.45
CA ASP A 309 -0.16 -3.16 -1.01
C ASP A 309 -0.40 -2.27 -2.25
N PRO A 310 -1.47 -1.44 -2.30
CA PRO A 310 -1.78 -0.64 -3.47
C PRO A 310 -0.69 0.37 -3.85
N LEU A 311 0.00 0.97 -2.88
CA LEU A 311 1.08 1.91 -3.16
C LEU A 311 2.28 1.16 -3.72
N LEU A 312 2.63 0.01 -3.15
CA LEU A 312 3.77 -0.77 -3.67
C LEU A 312 3.48 -1.29 -5.08
N ALA A 313 2.27 -1.80 -5.32
CA ALA A 313 1.85 -2.28 -6.63
C ALA A 313 1.87 -1.17 -7.68
N LEU A 314 1.44 0.05 -7.32
CA LEU A 314 1.47 1.22 -8.21
C LEU A 314 2.89 1.56 -8.69
N PHE A 315 3.91 1.26 -7.88
CA PHE A 315 5.33 1.49 -8.19
C PHE A 315 6.08 0.22 -8.59
N ASP A 316 5.38 -0.73 -9.22
CA ASP A 316 5.91 -1.96 -9.81
C ASP A 316 6.53 -2.93 -8.78
N LEU A 317 5.81 -3.21 -7.68
CA LEU A 317 6.17 -4.32 -6.78
C LEU A 317 6.43 -5.60 -7.61
N PRO A 318 7.56 -6.31 -7.38
CA PRO A 318 7.91 -7.50 -8.16
C PRO A 318 6.87 -8.60 -8.02
N ASP A 319 6.81 -9.48 -9.03
CA ASP A 319 5.98 -10.66 -8.98
C ASP A 319 6.36 -11.52 -7.75
N THR A 320 5.36 -12.00 -7.04
CA THR A 320 5.51 -12.80 -5.82
C THR A 320 5.33 -14.30 -6.07
N LEU A 321 5.01 -14.69 -7.30
CA LEU A 321 4.80 -16.06 -7.78
C LEU A 321 6.03 -16.63 -8.45
N GLN A 322 6.80 -15.82 -9.17
CA GLN A 322 7.97 -16.26 -9.94
C GLN A 322 9.22 -15.45 -9.61
N GLY A 323 10.40 -15.99 -9.94
CA GLY A 323 11.67 -15.28 -9.80
C GLY A 323 11.73 -14.07 -10.74
N THR A 324 11.98 -12.88 -10.20
CA THR A 324 12.11 -11.63 -10.97
C THR A 324 13.58 -11.24 -11.08
N ALA A 325 14.19 -11.43 -12.25
CA ALA A 325 15.60 -11.06 -12.48
C ALA A 325 15.80 -9.60 -12.88
N ILE A 326 14.80 -9.00 -13.53
CA ILE A 326 14.73 -7.57 -13.85
C ILE A 326 13.39 -7.08 -13.33
N ARG A 327 13.40 -6.08 -12.46
CA ARG A 327 12.18 -5.42 -12.02
C ARG A 327 11.70 -4.48 -13.13
N SER A 328 10.43 -4.55 -13.48
CA SER A 328 9.79 -3.58 -14.37
C SER A 328 9.80 -2.21 -13.73
N SER A 329 9.96 -1.16 -14.54
CA SER A 329 9.74 0.22 -14.12
C SER A 329 8.86 0.89 -15.15
N THR A 330 7.62 1.13 -14.78
CA THR A 330 6.64 1.85 -15.58
C THR A 330 6.64 3.33 -15.20
N ILE A 331 6.30 4.19 -16.17
CA ILE A 331 6.06 5.61 -15.98
C ILE A 331 4.62 5.86 -16.41
N VAL A 332 3.72 5.97 -15.43
CA VAL A 332 2.28 6.08 -15.69
C VAL A 332 1.67 7.22 -14.87
N SER A 333 0.69 7.92 -15.46
CA SER A 333 0.03 9.07 -14.81
C SER A 333 -0.51 8.79 -13.40
N PRO A 334 -1.06 7.59 -13.08
CA PRO A 334 -1.48 7.26 -11.72
C PRO A 334 -0.38 7.40 -10.65
N GLN A 335 0.89 7.17 -10.99
CA GLN A 335 2.01 7.34 -10.05
C GLN A 335 2.20 8.82 -9.67
N ALA A 336 2.18 9.71 -10.66
CA ALA A 336 2.26 11.17 -10.43
C ALA A 336 1.04 11.68 -9.66
N LEU A 337 -0.17 11.21 -10.01
CA LEU A 337 -1.41 11.57 -9.30
C LEU A 337 -1.41 11.11 -7.84
N ALA A 338 -0.78 9.97 -7.53
CA ALA A 338 -0.62 9.51 -6.16
C ALA A 338 0.32 10.42 -5.34
N PHE A 339 1.32 11.04 -5.96
CA PHE A 339 2.14 12.06 -5.29
C PHE A 339 1.40 13.39 -5.09
N LEU A 340 0.62 13.80 -6.10
CA LEU A 340 -0.17 15.02 -6.03
C LEU A 340 -1.34 14.95 -5.04
N ASN A 341 -1.93 13.78 -4.83
CA ASN A 341 -3.20 13.66 -4.08
C ASN A 341 -3.21 12.57 -3.01
N GLY A 342 -2.16 11.76 -2.91
CA GLY A 342 -2.12 10.61 -2.02
C GLY A 342 -2.12 11.03 -0.54
N PRO A 343 -2.96 10.41 0.31
CA PRO A 343 -3.04 10.77 1.72
C PRO A 343 -1.73 10.50 2.47
N VAL A 344 -0.99 9.45 2.10
CA VAL A 344 0.34 9.15 2.67
C VAL A 344 1.35 10.24 2.35
N VAL A 345 1.34 10.75 1.12
CA VAL A 345 2.26 11.80 0.66
C VAL A 345 1.93 13.12 1.36
N ARG A 346 0.64 13.47 1.45
CA ARG A 346 0.18 14.66 2.18
C ARG A 346 0.52 14.60 3.68
N GLN A 347 0.37 13.44 4.30
CA GLN A 347 0.75 13.24 5.71
C GLN A 347 2.25 13.42 5.92
N ALA A 348 3.07 12.85 5.03
CA ALA A 348 4.53 13.04 5.07
C ALA A 348 4.91 14.51 4.90
N ALA A 349 4.28 15.23 3.97
CA ALA A 349 4.54 16.64 3.71
C ALA A 349 4.19 17.50 4.92
N ALA A 350 3.04 17.24 5.57
CA ALA A 350 2.61 17.98 6.75
C ALA A 350 3.50 17.74 7.97
N ALA A 351 3.98 16.51 8.15
CA ALA A 351 4.94 16.20 9.21
C ALA A 351 6.31 16.83 8.93
N LEU A 352 6.79 16.81 7.69
CA LEU A 352 8.06 17.43 7.31
C LEU A 352 8.03 18.95 7.50
N ALA A 353 6.97 19.62 7.06
CA ALA A 353 6.78 21.07 7.23
C ALA A 353 6.88 21.49 8.72
N ARG A 354 6.13 20.81 9.59
CA ARG A 354 6.17 21.05 11.04
C ARG A 354 7.57 20.82 11.61
N ARG A 355 8.26 19.77 11.19
CA ARG A 355 9.61 19.47 11.67
C ARG A 355 10.64 20.51 11.20
N LEU A 356 10.56 20.97 9.95
CA LEU A 356 11.45 22.02 9.42
C LEU A 356 11.38 23.30 10.26
N GLN A 357 10.17 23.72 10.61
CA GLN A 357 9.93 24.90 11.44
C GLN A 357 10.36 24.66 12.90
N ALA A 358 10.05 23.49 13.47
CA ALA A 358 10.41 23.15 14.84
C ALA A 358 11.92 23.01 15.06
N ASP A 359 12.65 22.44 14.09
CA ASP A 359 14.10 22.30 14.14
C ASP A 359 14.80 23.66 14.05
N ARG A 360 14.16 24.68 13.45
CA ARG A 360 14.71 26.02 13.23
C ARG A 360 13.66 27.14 13.37
N PRO A 361 13.14 27.40 14.58
CA PRO A 361 11.99 28.28 14.79
C PRO A 361 12.25 29.76 14.48
N LYS A 362 13.53 30.16 14.37
CA LYS A 362 13.94 31.54 14.05
C LYS A 362 14.57 31.67 12.65
N ALA A 363 14.58 30.60 11.86
CA ALA A 363 15.17 30.66 10.53
C ALA A 363 14.23 31.33 9.53
N GLU A 364 14.79 32.18 8.68
CA GLU A 364 14.07 32.77 7.57
C GLU A 364 13.72 31.71 6.51
N SER A 365 12.65 31.95 5.74
CA SER A 365 12.18 31.04 4.69
C SER A 365 13.27 30.57 3.72
N PRO A 366 14.22 31.41 3.23
CA PRO A 366 15.28 30.93 2.33
C PRO A 366 16.19 29.86 2.97
N VAL A 367 16.40 29.91 4.29
CA VAL A 367 17.19 28.92 5.03
C VAL A 367 16.41 27.61 5.16
N LEU A 368 15.11 27.70 5.44
CA LEU A 368 14.23 26.52 5.52
C LEU A 368 14.05 25.84 4.16
N VAL A 369 13.96 26.61 3.06
CA VAL A 369 13.93 26.05 1.70
C VAL A 369 15.20 25.25 1.40
N ARG A 370 16.38 25.78 1.71
CA ARG A 370 17.65 25.02 1.54
C ARG A 370 17.67 23.74 2.37
N ASP A 371 17.17 23.81 3.61
CA ASP A 371 17.10 22.63 4.47
C ASP A 371 16.13 21.57 3.92
N LEU A 372 14.99 21.99 3.39
CA LEU A 372 14.04 21.11 2.72
C LEU A 372 14.67 20.39 1.52
N PHE A 373 15.36 21.12 0.61
CA PHE A 373 16.04 20.50 -0.53
C PHE A 373 17.08 19.47 -0.11
N ARG A 374 17.89 19.76 0.91
CA ARG A 374 18.88 18.79 1.42
C ARG A 374 18.24 17.55 2.01
N ARG A 375 17.16 17.70 2.78
CA ARG A 375 16.48 16.56 3.42
C ARG A 375 15.77 15.67 2.41
N VAL A 376 15.21 16.26 1.36
CA VAL A 376 14.35 15.55 0.39
C VAL A 376 15.13 15.05 -0.82
N LEU A 377 16.02 15.89 -1.38
CA LEU A 377 16.75 15.61 -2.63
C LEU A 377 18.24 15.34 -2.40
N GLY A 378 18.76 15.49 -1.17
CA GLY A 378 20.17 15.21 -0.86
C GLY A 378 21.17 16.20 -1.45
N ARG A 379 20.72 17.35 -1.98
CA ARG A 379 21.58 18.39 -2.58
C ARG A 379 21.17 19.79 -2.16
N GLU A 380 22.05 20.76 -2.43
CA GLU A 380 21.72 22.19 -2.30
C GLU A 380 20.90 22.66 -3.51
N PRO A 381 19.89 23.54 -3.30
CA PRO A 381 19.20 24.21 -4.39
C PRO A 381 20.06 25.33 -4.98
N ASP A 382 19.92 25.56 -6.28
CA ASP A 382 20.44 26.78 -6.91
C ASP A 382 19.61 28.02 -6.55
N ARG A 383 20.09 29.20 -6.94
CA ARG A 383 19.42 30.47 -6.62
C ARG A 383 18.01 30.57 -7.21
N SER A 384 17.81 30.05 -8.42
CA SER A 384 16.51 30.02 -9.09
C SER A 384 15.50 29.14 -8.37
N SER A 385 15.92 27.97 -7.91
CA SER A 385 15.09 27.02 -7.18
C SER A 385 14.63 27.60 -5.83
N VAL A 386 15.52 28.32 -5.14
CA VAL A 386 15.15 29.04 -3.92
C VAL A 386 14.13 30.15 -4.22
N ALA A 387 14.35 30.94 -5.27
CA ALA A 387 13.43 32.01 -5.65
C ALA A 387 12.02 31.49 -5.98
N LEU A 388 11.92 30.44 -6.81
CA LEU A 388 10.64 29.81 -7.17
C LEU A 388 9.91 29.22 -5.95
N ALA A 389 10.64 28.58 -5.03
CA ALA A 389 10.04 28.05 -3.81
C ALA A 389 9.48 29.15 -2.90
N LEU A 390 10.13 30.31 -2.83
CA LEU A 390 9.67 31.46 -2.04
C LEU A 390 8.45 32.14 -2.68
N GLU A 391 8.45 32.28 -4.00
CA GLU A 391 7.29 32.77 -4.76
C GLU A 391 6.07 31.87 -4.53
N PHE A 392 6.25 30.56 -4.69
CA PHE A 392 5.21 29.56 -4.42
C PHE A 392 4.66 29.67 -2.99
N LEU A 393 5.53 29.83 -1.98
CA LEU A 393 5.09 29.98 -0.59
C LEU A 393 4.20 31.21 -0.39
N GLU A 394 4.57 32.35 -0.97
CA GLU A 394 3.80 33.58 -0.81
C GLU A 394 2.46 33.52 -1.57
N GLU A 395 2.43 32.89 -2.74
CA GLU A 395 1.19 32.62 -3.49
C GLU A 395 0.23 31.74 -2.68
N GLN A 396 0.70 30.60 -2.15
CA GLN A 396 -0.14 29.70 -1.34
C GLN A 396 -0.64 30.40 -0.08
N LYS A 397 0.24 31.07 0.66
CA LYS A 397 -0.11 31.82 1.87
C LYS A 397 -1.19 32.87 1.58
N THR A 398 -1.04 33.64 0.50
CA THR A 398 -2.04 34.64 0.08
C THR A 398 -3.37 33.99 -0.29
N GLY A 399 -3.33 32.85 -0.97
CA GLY A 399 -4.51 32.03 -1.27
C GLY A 399 -5.28 31.62 -0.02
N TYR A 400 -4.59 31.03 0.96
CA TYR A 400 -5.17 30.64 2.25
C TYR A 400 -5.72 31.83 3.04
N GLN A 401 -5.03 32.97 3.05
CA GLN A 401 -5.54 34.19 3.70
C GLN A 401 -6.82 34.71 3.04
N SER A 402 -6.90 34.72 1.71
CA SER A 402 -8.11 35.10 0.97
C SER A 402 -9.28 34.17 1.29
N LEU A 403 -9.00 32.87 1.32
CA LEU A 403 -9.95 31.83 1.66
C LEU A 403 -10.47 31.96 3.11
N ALA A 404 -9.60 32.17 4.09
CA ALA A 404 -9.99 32.39 5.49
C ALA A 404 -10.95 33.58 5.63
N ARG A 405 -10.64 34.72 5.00
CA ARG A 405 -11.51 35.91 4.98
C ARG A 405 -12.89 35.63 4.39
N GLN A 406 -12.97 34.78 3.36
CA GLN A 406 -14.26 34.40 2.77
C GLN A 406 -15.15 33.65 3.77
N PHE A 407 -14.58 32.75 4.57
CA PHE A 407 -15.31 31.93 5.54
C PHE A 407 -15.65 32.66 6.85
N GLU A 408 -14.87 33.65 7.26
CA GLU A 408 -15.20 34.52 8.41
C GLU A 408 -16.41 35.43 8.11
N SER A 409 -16.62 35.81 6.85
CA SER A 409 -17.75 36.62 6.43
C SER A 409 -19.03 35.80 6.16
N GLY A 410 -19.60 35.18 7.21
CA GLY A 410 -20.83 34.36 7.12
C GLY A 410 -22.05 35.04 6.44
N LYS A 411 -22.00 36.35 6.20
CA LYS A 411 -23.02 37.13 5.48
C LYS A 411 -23.06 36.93 3.95
N ARG A 412 -22.05 36.32 3.31
CA ARG A 412 -22.00 36.16 1.83
C ARG A 412 -22.28 34.73 1.29
N GLU A 413 -22.46 33.72 2.14
CA GLU A 413 -22.65 32.32 1.69
C GLU A 413 -24.05 31.98 1.15
N ALA A 414 -25.08 32.76 1.49
CA ALA A 414 -26.47 32.50 1.07
C ALA A 414 -26.66 32.50 -0.47
N GLY A 415 -25.82 33.23 -1.22
CA GLY A 415 -25.83 33.24 -2.69
C GLY A 415 -25.08 32.08 -3.36
N ARG A 416 -24.40 31.20 -2.59
CA ARG A 416 -23.52 30.12 -3.11
C ARG A 416 -24.04 28.72 -2.78
N GLY A 417 -25.36 28.52 -2.74
CA GLY A 417 -25.97 27.20 -2.58
C GLY A 417 -26.06 26.65 -1.15
N LEU A 418 -25.80 27.46 -0.11
CA LEU A 418 -26.06 27.09 1.29
C LEU A 418 -27.58 27.15 1.59
N VAL A 419 -28.22 25.99 1.78
CA VAL A 419 -29.67 25.87 1.93
C VAL A 419 -30.15 25.70 3.37
N LEU A 420 -29.27 25.27 4.29
CA LEU A 420 -29.54 25.21 5.73
C LEU A 420 -28.31 25.69 6.49
N ASP A 421 -28.47 26.66 7.39
CA ASP A 421 -27.48 27.09 8.37
C ASP A 421 -28.13 27.15 9.76
N LEU A 422 -27.98 26.06 10.50
CA LEU A 422 -28.64 25.86 11.78
C LEU A 422 -27.62 25.98 12.91
N THR A 423 -27.71 27.05 13.71
CA THR A 423 -26.80 27.31 14.84
C THR A 423 -27.59 27.44 16.15
N ALA A 424 -27.06 26.93 17.26
CA ALA A 424 -27.74 27.00 18.56
C ALA A 424 -27.70 28.41 19.21
N VAL A 425 -26.90 29.34 18.67
CA VAL A 425 -26.61 30.67 19.25
C VAL A 425 -27.88 31.52 19.45
N ARG A 426 -28.90 31.32 18.62
CA ARG A 426 -30.12 32.14 18.61
C ARG A 426 -31.30 31.52 19.34
N LEU A 427 -31.09 30.41 20.06
CA LEU A 427 -32.14 29.72 20.78
C LEU A 427 -32.33 30.31 22.18
N SER A 428 -33.57 30.26 22.67
CA SER A 428 -33.90 30.61 24.05
C SER A 428 -33.52 29.49 25.03
N PRO A 429 -33.12 29.81 26.28
CA PRO A 429 -32.85 28.80 27.30
C PRO A 429 -34.02 27.85 27.55
N GLY A 430 -33.70 26.57 27.84
CA GLY A 430 -34.70 25.56 28.19
C GLY A 430 -35.04 24.60 27.04
N ASP A 431 -36.27 24.08 27.03
CA ASP A 431 -36.71 23.11 26.03
C ASP A 431 -36.86 23.77 24.65
N VAL A 432 -36.21 23.18 23.64
CA VAL A 432 -36.22 23.70 22.27
C VAL A 432 -37.53 23.30 21.59
N SER A 433 -38.45 24.25 21.47
CA SER A 433 -39.73 24.06 20.75
C SER A 433 -39.63 24.37 19.25
N ARG A 434 -38.59 25.10 18.84
CA ARG A 434 -38.32 25.53 17.47
C ARG A 434 -36.82 25.74 17.27
N TRP A 435 -36.26 25.21 16.20
CA TRP A 435 -34.90 25.54 15.75
C TRP A 435 -34.93 25.82 14.24
N ALA A 436 -34.58 27.02 13.82
CA ALA A 436 -34.69 27.45 12.43
C ALA A 436 -33.43 28.15 11.94
N ASP A 437 -33.25 28.14 10.63
CA ASP A 437 -32.30 29.01 9.95
C ASP A 437 -32.85 30.44 9.91
N ASP A 438 -32.24 31.34 10.67
CA ASP A 438 -32.69 32.73 10.82
C ASP A 438 -31.86 33.72 9.96
N ARG A 439 -31.34 33.29 8.81
CA ARG A 439 -30.75 34.22 7.82
C ARG A 439 -31.84 35.16 7.29
N ALA A 440 -31.63 36.46 7.44
CA ALA A 440 -32.61 37.50 7.15
C ALA A 440 -33.14 37.42 5.70
N GLY A 441 -34.34 36.84 5.51
CA GLY A 441 -35.11 36.94 4.27
C GLY A 441 -35.06 35.76 3.29
N GLN A 442 -34.46 34.61 3.63
CA GLN A 442 -34.60 33.38 2.82
C GLN A 442 -35.35 32.30 3.60
N THR A 443 -36.24 31.60 2.90
CA THR A 443 -37.19 30.58 3.41
C THR A 443 -36.47 29.49 4.22
N GLY A 444 -36.36 29.68 5.54
CA GLY A 444 -35.64 28.79 6.44
C GLY A 444 -36.41 27.51 6.74
N ILE A 445 -35.75 26.36 6.59
CA ILE A 445 -36.25 25.09 7.10
C ILE A 445 -36.37 25.20 8.63
N VAL A 446 -37.55 24.88 9.17
CA VAL A 446 -37.86 24.99 10.60
C VAL A 446 -38.01 23.59 11.19
N PHE A 447 -37.28 23.33 12.27
CA PHE A 447 -37.38 22.09 13.02
C PHE A 447 -38.26 22.26 14.26
N ARG A 448 -39.12 21.26 14.53
CA ARG A 448 -39.99 21.19 15.71
C ARG A 448 -39.85 19.82 16.38
N PRO A 449 -40.04 19.73 17.71
CA PRO A 449 -40.03 18.45 18.41
C PRO A 449 -41.12 17.50 17.88
N ARG A 450 -40.76 16.22 17.76
CA ARG A 450 -41.71 15.13 17.53
C ARG A 450 -41.73 14.20 18.73
N GLY A 451 -42.92 13.86 19.22
CA GLY A 451 -43.10 12.98 20.38
C GLY A 451 -43.12 13.73 21.72
N LYS A 452 -42.94 12.99 22.83
CA LYS A 452 -43.03 13.53 24.20
C LYS A 452 -41.71 14.15 24.69
N GLY A 453 -40.57 13.62 24.27
CA GLY A 453 -39.25 14.15 24.62
C GLY A 453 -38.95 15.47 23.91
N ARG A 454 -38.32 16.41 24.61
CA ARG A 454 -37.87 17.68 24.04
C ARG A 454 -36.36 17.83 24.18
N PRO A 455 -35.63 18.12 23.09
CA PRO A 455 -34.24 18.55 23.20
C PRO A 455 -34.15 19.85 23.99
N ARG A 456 -33.01 20.10 24.62
CA ARG A 456 -32.82 21.25 25.51
C ARG A 456 -31.61 22.07 25.08
N LEU A 457 -31.71 23.39 25.16
CA LEU A 457 -30.56 24.27 24.92
C LEU A 457 -29.63 24.21 26.13
N VAL A 458 -28.34 23.99 25.85
CA VAL A 458 -27.26 24.08 26.84
C VAL A 458 -26.44 25.31 26.44
N ALA A 459 -26.49 26.36 27.26
CA ALA A 459 -25.94 27.69 26.92
C ALA A 459 -24.41 27.69 26.74
N ASP A 460 -23.69 26.99 27.62
CA ASP A 460 -22.22 26.91 27.63
C ASP A 460 -21.74 25.49 27.31
N ALA A 461 -22.21 24.94 26.20
CA ALA A 461 -21.99 23.53 25.87
C ALA A 461 -20.58 23.25 25.32
N THR A 462 -20.03 24.20 24.56
CA THR A 462 -18.74 24.03 23.88
C THR A 462 -17.59 24.63 24.68
N PRO A 463 -16.33 24.21 24.44
CA PRO A 463 -15.15 24.78 25.11
C PRO A 463 -15.02 26.32 25.03
N THR A 464 -15.57 26.94 23.99
CA THR A 464 -15.60 28.41 23.81
C THR A 464 -16.79 29.09 24.50
N GLY A 465 -17.63 28.35 25.21
CA GLY A 465 -18.87 28.86 25.81
C GLY A 465 -19.99 29.08 24.79
N ARG A 466 -19.93 28.48 23.59
CA ARG A 466 -21.06 28.53 22.66
C ARG A 466 -22.14 27.50 23.05
N PRO A 467 -23.41 27.79 22.74
CA PRO A 467 -24.50 26.88 23.05
C PRO A 467 -24.58 25.69 22.09
N ALA A 468 -25.27 24.64 22.54
CA ALA A 468 -25.66 23.50 21.73
C ALA A 468 -27.02 22.94 22.16
N VAL A 469 -27.67 22.23 21.24
CA VAL A 469 -28.93 21.54 21.49
C VAL A 469 -28.64 20.11 21.94
N ARG A 470 -29.05 19.78 23.16
CA ARG A 470 -28.91 18.46 23.77
C ARG A 470 -30.07 17.55 23.42
N PHE A 471 -29.75 16.35 22.95
CA PHE A 471 -30.64 15.23 22.70
C PHE A 471 -30.36 14.13 23.73
N GLY A 472 -31.39 13.39 24.17
CA GLY A 472 -31.28 12.41 25.25
C GLY A 472 -31.63 12.98 26.65
N PRO A 473 -31.68 12.12 27.69
CA PRO A 473 -31.25 10.71 27.71
C PRO A 473 -32.29 9.70 27.18
N GLY A 474 -33.53 10.13 26.89
CA GLY A 474 -34.51 9.33 26.15
C GLY A 474 -34.63 9.79 24.69
N PRO A 475 -35.40 9.08 23.84
CA PRO A 475 -35.61 9.49 22.45
C PRO A 475 -36.15 10.92 22.35
N THR A 476 -35.37 11.80 21.72
CA THR A 476 -35.74 13.18 21.40
C THR A 476 -35.46 13.43 19.93
N VAL A 477 -36.44 13.96 19.20
CA VAL A 477 -36.34 14.22 17.76
C VAL A 477 -36.68 15.67 17.48
N LEU A 478 -35.88 16.31 16.64
CA LEU A 478 -36.27 17.51 15.93
C LEU A 478 -36.52 17.15 14.47
N GLN A 479 -37.72 17.48 13.98
CA GLN A 479 -38.15 17.16 12.63
C GLN A 479 -38.48 18.44 11.87
N ALA A 480 -37.99 18.55 10.65
CA ALA A 480 -38.37 19.61 9.72
C ALA A 480 -39.68 19.30 8.99
N ASP A 481 -40.38 20.33 8.52
CA ASP A 481 -41.40 20.15 7.48
C ASP A 481 -40.72 19.64 6.19
N ASP A 482 -41.43 18.83 5.39
CA ASP A 482 -40.85 18.33 4.14
C ASP A 482 -40.50 19.49 3.21
N ASN A 483 -39.29 19.45 2.64
CA ASN A 483 -38.73 20.61 1.96
C ASN A 483 -37.87 20.19 0.75
N PRO A 484 -38.22 20.67 -0.47
CA PRO A 484 -37.51 20.29 -1.70
C PRO A 484 -36.05 20.80 -1.74
N LEU A 485 -35.68 21.77 -0.89
CA LEU A 485 -34.30 22.28 -0.82
C LEU A 485 -33.29 21.22 -0.36
N VAL A 486 -33.76 20.17 0.34
CA VAL A 486 -32.94 19.03 0.80
C VAL A 486 -33.21 17.74 0.01
N GLU A 487 -33.90 17.85 -1.12
CA GLU A 487 -34.03 16.80 -2.14
C GLU A 487 -32.96 17.01 -3.22
N PHE A 488 -31.99 16.12 -3.31
CA PHE A 488 -30.81 16.27 -4.16
C PHE A 488 -30.82 15.37 -5.39
N GLY A 489 -31.75 14.41 -5.48
CA GLY A 489 -31.79 13.40 -6.51
C GLY A 489 -30.47 12.64 -6.59
N THR A 490 -29.87 12.66 -7.78
CA THR A 490 -28.51 12.17 -8.05
C THR A 490 -27.44 13.27 -8.04
N GLY A 491 -27.80 14.51 -7.71
CA GLY A 491 -26.94 15.68 -7.79
C GLY A 491 -26.01 15.91 -6.59
N ASP A 492 -25.16 16.92 -6.73
CA ASP A 492 -24.15 17.27 -5.74
C ASP A 492 -24.73 17.92 -4.49
N PHE A 493 -24.19 17.56 -3.32
CA PHE A 493 -24.56 18.19 -2.06
C PHE A 493 -23.47 18.03 -1.00
N THR A 494 -23.53 18.84 0.06
CA THR A 494 -22.65 18.75 1.22
C THR A 494 -23.46 18.87 2.50
N VAL A 495 -23.15 18.03 3.50
CA VAL A 495 -23.75 18.07 4.84
C VAL A 495 -22.64 18.14 5.87
N SER A 496 -22.69 19.14 6.75
CA SER A 496 -21.72 19.35 7.83
C SER A 496 -22.41 19.44 9.19
N VAL A 497 -21.78 18.89 10.22
CA VAL A 497 -22.29 18.89 11.60
C VAL A 497 -21.16 19.02 12.62
N VAL A 498 -21.40 19.83 13.66
CA VAL A 498 -20.58 19.90 14.87
C VAL A 498 -21.35 19.23 16.01
N PHE A 499 -20.81 18.14 16.53
CA PHE A 499 -21.50 17.28 17.49
C PHE A 499 -20.60 16.78 18.61
N ARG A 500 -21.22 16.38 19.73
CA ARG A 500 -20.58 15.65 20.82
C ARG A 500 -21.49 14.51 21.23
N MET A 501 -20.96 13.30 21.33
CA MET A 501 -21.71 12.17 21.89
C MET A 501 -21.55 12.12 23.40
N ASP A 502 -22.61 11.80 24.13
CA ASP A 502 -22.52 11.57 25.57
C ASP A 502 -21.58 10.37 25.87
N PRO A 503 -20.73 10.44 26.91
CA PRO A 503 -19.90 9.31 27.35
C PRO A 503 -20.67 8.01 27.56
N ALA A 504 -21.92 8.08 28.03
CA ALA A 504 -22.77 6.93 28.31
C ALA A 504 -23.59 6.45 27.09
N SER A 505 -23.49 7.12 25.95
CA SER A 505 -24.22 6.72 24.74
C SER A 505 -23.86 5.30 24.32
N GLY A 506 -24.86 4.53 23.86
CA GLY A 506 -24.65 3.22 23.24
C GLY A 506 -24.07 3.31 21.82
N GLY A 507 -23.82 2.15 21.21
CA GLY A 507 -23.45 2.06 19.80
C GLY A 507 -24.64 2.24 18.86
N GLY A 508 -24.40 2.58 17.60
CA GLY A 508 -25.42 2.57 16.55
C GLY A 508 -26.32 3.82 16.53
N THR A 509 -25.83 4.95 17.04
CA THR A 509 -26.67 6.16 17.21
C THR A 509 -26.79 6.96 15.91
N GLN A 510 -27.97 7.52 15.64
CA GLN A 510 -28.28 8.27 14.43
C GLN A 510 -28.24 9.77 14.69
N ILE A 511 -27.32 10.48 14.05
CA ILE A 511 -27.06 11.90 14.35
C ILE A 511 -28.07 12.79 13.63
N LEU A 512 -28.11 12.69 12.29
CA LEU A 512 -29.02 13.44 11.45
C LEU A 512 -29.14 12.81 10.06
N GLY A 513 -30.27 13.05 9.40
CA GLY A 513 -30.47 12.63 8.01
C GLY A 513 -31.93 12.64 7.57
N LYS A 514 -32.13 12.40 6.27
CA LYS A 514 -33.42 12.25 5.61
C LYS A 514 -33.46 10.86 5.00
N ASP A 515 -34.05 9.91 5.71
CA ASP A 515 -34.03 8.50 5.33
C ASP A 515 -35.35 7.78 5.65
N SER A 516 -35.90 7.08 4.66
CA SER A 516 -37.22 6.46 4.74
C SER A 516 -37.24 5.05 5.33
N TYR A 517 -36.16 4.60 5.99
CA TYR A 517 -36.11 3.28 6.58
C TYR A 517 -37.14 3.09 7.70
N PRO A 518 -38.06 2.11 7.56
CA PRO A 518 -39.13 1.93 8.53
C PRO A 518 -38.73 1.00 9.69
N GLY A 519 -37.45 0.68 9.90
CA GLY A 519 -37.03 -0.25 10.98
C GLY A 519 -37.17 -1.75 10.67
N GLY A 520 -37.39 -2.13 9.40
CA GLY A 520 -37.54 -3.56 9.02
C GLY A 520 -37.99 -3.82 7.59
N GLY A 521 -37.89 -2.84 6.68
CA GLY A 521 -38.44 -2.92 5.32
C GLY A 521 -37.40 -3.17 4.23
N ALA A 522 -37.85 -3.71 3.09
CA ALA A 522 -37.01 -3.93 1.90
C ALA A 522 -36.93 -2.71 0.95
N SER A 523 -37.65 -1.62 1.26
CA SER A 523 -37.64 -0.39 0.47
C SER A 523 -37.32 0.81 1.37
N TYR A 524 -36.22 1.50 1.09
CA TYR A 524 -35.79 2.68 1.81
C TYR A 524 -34.78 3.49 1.00
N THR A 525 -34.84 4.80 1.12
CA THR A 525 -34.06 5.73 0.31
C THR A 525 -33.68 6.93 1.18
N GLY A 526 -32.45 7.43 1.04
CA GLY A 526 -32.03 8.59 1.81
C GLY A 526 -30.52 8.74 1.99
N TYR A 527 -30.20 9.66 2.90
CA TYR A 527 -28.84 9.94 3.35
C TYR A 527 -28.83 10.27 4.84
N PHE A 528 -27.76 9.89 5.54
CA PHE A 528 -27.65 10.14 6.99
C PHE A 528 -26.23 9.94 7.55
N PHE A 529 -26.00 10.57 8.70
CA PHE A 529 -24.88 10.30 9.60
C PHE A 529 -25.27 9.35 10.73
N HIS A 530 -24.41 8.38 11.01
CA HIS A 530 -24.63 7.35 12.02
C HIS A 530 -23.30 6.95 12.67
N GLU A 531 -23.29 6.61 13.95
CA GLU A 531 -22.12 6.03 14.61
C GLU A 531 -22.15 4.51 14.48
N ASN A 532 -21.03 3.92 14.04
CA ASN A 532 -20.91 2.48 13.79
C ASN A 532 -19.60 1.94 14.39
N GLY A 533 -19.69 1.30 15.55
CA GLY A 533 -18.54 0.60 16.16
C GLY A 533 -17.37 1.52 16.50
N GLY A 534 -17.64 2.75 16.91
CA GLY A 534 -16.65 3.80 17.19
C GLY A 534 -16.28 4.65 15.98
N HIS A 535 -16.79 4.36 14.79
CA HIS A 535 -16.53 5.11 13.57
C HIS A 535 -17.74 5.95 13.16
N LEU A 536 -17.49 7.05 12.45
CA LEU A 536 -18.56 7.83 11.83
C LEU A 536 -18.89 7.21 10.47
N ARG A 537 -20.17 6.90 10.27
CA ARG A 537 -20.72 6.45 9.00
C ARG A 537 -21.50 7.56 8.33
N PHE A 538 -21.25 7.76 7.03
CA PHE A 538 -22.16 8.47 6.15
C PHE A 538 -22.69 7.51 5.08
N SER A 539 -23.99 7.55 4.82
CA SER A 539 -24.64 6.66 3.85
C SER A 539 -25.44 7.42 2.80
N THR A 540 -25.48 6.87 1.59
CA THR A 540 -26.44 7.22 0.53
C THR A 540 -27.07 5.93 0.04
N ARG A 541 -28.39 5.86 -0.06
CA ARG A 541 -29.08 4.61 -0.40
C ARG A 541 -30.38 4.84 -1.16
N ASN A 542 -30.70 3.88 -2.02
CA ASN A 542 -31.99 3.77 -2.71
C ASN A 542 -32.28 2.29 -2.95
N LEU A 543 -32.88 1.65 -1.96
CA LEU A 543 -33.29 0.27 -2.02
C LEU A 543 -34.80 0.21 -2.33
N ARG A 544 -35.17 -0.60 -3.31
CA ARG A 544 -36.56 -0.89 -3.67
C ARG A 544 -36.73 -2.40 -3.71
N GLN A 545 -37.58 -2.94 -2.83
CA GLN A 545 -37.85 -4.38 -2.72
C GLN A 545 -36.57 -5.23 -2.64
N GLY A 546 -35.59 -4.78 -1.86
CA GLY A 546 -34.33 -5.50 -1.62
C GLY A 546 -33.27 -5.29 -2.71
N LYS A 547 -33.56 -4.49 -3.74
CA LYS A 547 -32.64 -4.22 -4.86
C LYS A 547 -32.32 -2.73 -4.99
N GLY A 548 -31.07 -2.41 -5.30
CA GLY A 548 -30.62 -1.04 -5.53
C GLY A 548 -29.34 -0.69 -4.79
N PRO A 549 -28.77 0.51 -5.03
CA PRO A 549 -27.53 0.94 -4.42
C PRO A 549 -27.71 1.23 -2.92
N VAL A 550 -26.80 0.68 -2.10
CA VAL A 550 -26.63 1.03 -0.68
C VAL A 550 -25.14 1.30 -0.47
N ASN A 551 -24.81 2.57 -0.30
CA ASN A 551 -23.44 3.04 -0.19
C ASN A 551 -23.22 3.53 1.25
N TYR A 552 -22.08 3.17 1.83
CA TYR A 552 -21.67 3.66 3.14
C TYR A 552 -20.16 3.85 3.19
N LEU A 553 -19.73 4.85 3.96
CA LEU A 553 -18.33 5.12 4.27
C LEU A 553 -18.18 5.16 5.79
N ASP A 554 -17.29 4.34 6.34
CA ASP A 554 -16.89 4.40 7.75
C ASP A 554 -15.54 5.12 7.86
N SER A 555 -15.46 6.16 8.69
CA SER A 555 -14.22 6.87 8.94
C SER A 555 -13.09 5.93 9.42
N ILE A 556 -11.87 6.12 8.96
CA ILE A 556 -10.61 5.66 9.56
C ILE A 556 -10.48 6.22 10.99
N GLY A 557 -10.77 7.52 11.17
CA GLY A 557 -10.78 8.12 12.51
C GLY A 557 -11.89 7.54 13.39
N THR A 558 -11.64 7.48 14.70
CA THR A 558 -12.63 7.03 15.69
C THR A 558 -13.25 8.22 16.42
N ILE A 559 -14.54 8.17 16.65
CA ILE A 559 -15.28 9.12 17.50
C ILE A 559 -14.92 8.86 18.96
N GLN A 560 -14.51 9.91 19.68
CA GLN A 560 -14.26 9.87 21.11
C GLN A 560 -15.49 10.41 21.85
N ARG A 561 -16.21 9.53 22.56
CA ARG A 561 -17.38 9.94 23.35
C ARG A 561 -16.96 10.93 24.44
N GLY A 562 -17.81 11.92 24.69
CA GLY A 562 -17.52 13.06 25.56
C GLY A 562 -16.71 14.18 24.89
N ARG A 563 -16.11 13.93 23.71
CA ARG A 563 -15.36 14.94 22.95
C ARG A 563 -16.21 15.51 21.80
N TRP A 564 -16.02 16.79 21.55
CA TRP A 564 -16.58 17.46 20.39
C TRP A 564 -15.85 17.05 19.11
N HIS A 565 -16.64 16.81 18.07
CA HIS A 565 -16.20 16.45 16.73
C HIS A 565 -16.90 17.34 15.70
N ARG A 566 -16.29 17.40 14.52
CA ARG A 566 -16.89 18.00 13.33
C ARG A 566 -16.79 17.04 12.17
N ALA A 567 -17.87 16.91 11.43
CA ALA A 567 -17.94 16.00 10.31
C ALA A 567 -18.58 16.66 9.11
N THR A 568 -18.04 16.34 7.93
CA THR A 568 -18.59 16.82 6.66
C THR A 568 -18.61 15.69 5.65
N ALA A 569 -19.75 15.49 5.01
CA ALA A 569 -19.92 14.57 3.90
C ALA A 569 -20.19 15.37 2.63
N VAL A 570 -19.43 15.08 1.57
CA VAL A 570 -19.55 15.74 0.26
C VAL A 570 -19.88 14.69 -0.79
N ARG A 571 -20.94 14.89 -1.57
CA ARG A 571 -21.17 14.17 -2.82
C ARG A 571 -20.88 15.08 -4.01
N SER A 572 -19.94 14.66 -4.85
CA SER A 572 -19.62 15.30 -6.13
C SER A 572 -19.66 14.28 -7.26
N GLY A 573 -20.65 14.41 -8.15
CA GLY A 573 -21.04 13.37 -9.09
C GLY A 573 -21.35 12.06 -8.37
N ARG A 574 -20.59 11.01 -8.68
CA ARG A 574 -20.67 9.70 -8.00
C ARG A 574 -19.67 9.54 -6.86
N THR A 575 -18.85 10.54 -6.57
CA THR A 575 -17.83 10.43 -5.52
C THR A 575 -18.41 10.97 -4.22
N VAL A 576 -18.43 10.14 -3.18
CA VAL A 576 -18.80 10.54 -1.83
C VAL A 576 -17.52 10.59 -0.97
N LYS A 577 -17.30 11.69 -0.28
CA LYS A 577 -16.17 11.92 0.62
C LYS A 577 -16.67 12.17 2.03
N LEU A 578 -16.01 11.59 3.02
CA LEU A 578 -16.29 11.79 4.44
C LEU A 578 -15.06 12.42 5.10
N PHE A 579 -15.26 13.53 5.80
CA PHE A 579 -14.25 14.24 6.59
C PHE A 579 -14.63 14.17 8.06
N LEU A 580 -13.65 13.92 8.92
CA LEU A 580 -13.79 13.94 10.38
C LEU A 580 -12.63 14.75 10.98
N ASP A 581 -12.97 15.76 11.77
CA ASP A 581 -12.05 16.66 12.47
C ASP A 581 -11.04 17.40 11.55
N ASP A 582 -9.84 17.76 12.02
CA ASP A 582 -8.85 18.61 11.29
C ASP A 582 -8.02 17.86 10.25
N LYS A 583 -8.54 16.76 9.71
CA LYS A 583 -7.77 16.00 8.73
C LYS A 583 -7.64 16.83 7.44
N LEU A 584 -6.40 16.90 6.94
CA LEU A 584 -6.09 17.54 5.67
C LEU A 584 -6.86 16.81 4.55
N SER A 585 -6.64 15.52 4.33
CA SER A 585 -7.41 14.79 3.31
C SER A 585 -8.78 14.33 3.85
N PRO A 586 -9.73 13.98 2.95
CA PRO A 586 -10.89 13.19 3.33
C PRO A 586 -10.45 11.97 4.14
N ASP A 587 -11.25 11.64 5.15
CA ASP A 587 -11.06 10.48 6.00
C ASP A 587 -11.40 9.20 5.22
N ARG A 588 -12.45 9.25 4.39
CA ARG A 588 -12.79 8.23 3.38
C ARG A 588 -13.33 8.82 2.09
N THR A 589 -13.14 8.08 1.00
CA THR A 589 -13.71 8.36 -0.32
C THR A 589 -14.30 7.07 -0.89
N LEU A 590 -15.48 7.16 -1.49
CA LEU A 590 -16.20 6.07 -2.15
C LEU A 590 -16.69 6.55 -3.51
N LEU A 591 -16.51 5.71 -4.53
CA LEU A 591 -17.18 5.89 -5.82
C LEU A 591 -18.47 5.06 -5.82
N GLU A 592 -19.63 5.72 -5.88
CA GLU A 592 -20.92 5.05 -6.01
C GLU A 592 -20.93 4.22 -7.32
N PRO A 593 -21.29 2.92 -7.24
CA PRO A 593 -21.26 2.03 -8.41
C PRO A 593 -22.25 2.47 -9.49
N SER A 594 -23.34 3.12 -9.11
CA SER A 594 -24.35 3.73 -9.99
C SER A 594 -24.87 5.04 -9.39
N PRO A 595 -25.42 5.96 -10.21
CA PRO A 595 -26.09 7.15 -9.72
C PRO A 595 -27.19 6.79 -8.71
N THR A 596 -27.04 7.27 -7.47
CA THR A 596 -27.98 6.94 -6.40
C THR A 596 -28.93 8.11 -6.17
N ASN A 597 -30.20 7.97 -6.60
CA ASN A 597 -31.23 8.96 -6.28
C ASN A 597 -31.64 8.81 -4.80
N ILE A 598 -31.37 9.81 -3.98
CA ILE A 598 -31.62 9.78 -2.52
C ILE A 598 -32.91 10.48 -2.09
N ASP A 599 -33.73 10.94 -3.03
CA ASP A 599 -34.97 11.66 -2.72
C ASP A 599 -36.04 10.72 -2.15
N ASN A 600 -36.78 11.26 -1.20
CA ASN A 600 -37.87 10.60 -0.50
C ASN A 600 -38.81 11.66 0.09
N THR A 601 -40.00 11.25 0.50
CA THR A 601 -41.02 12.14 1.08
C THR A 601 -40.96 12.20 2.61
N VAL A 602 -39.96 11.58 3.25
CA VAL A 602 -39.85 11.62 4.72
C VAL A 602 -39.11 12.88 5.16
N PRO A 603 -39.47 13.49 6.28
CA PRO A 603 -38.84 14.74 6.71
C PRO A 603 -37.37 14.54 7.13
N LEU A 604 -36.57 15.60 6.99
CA LEU A 604 -35.23 15.67 7.57
C LEU A 604 -35.33 15.69 9.11
N LYS A 605 -34.57 14.83 9.78
CA LYS A 605 -34.60 14.67 11.24
C LYS A 605 -33.20 14.84 11.85
N LEU A 606 -33.18 15.35 13.08
CA LEU A 606 -32.03 15.40 13.97
C LEU A 606 -32.33 14.60 15.23
N GLY A 607 -31.35 13.85 15.72
CA GLY A 607 -31.45 13.11 16.99
C GLY A 607 -31.95 11.68 16.86
N LEU A 608 -32.90 11.40 15.97
CA LEU A 608 -33.33 10.05 15.62
C LEU A 608 -34.04 10.10 14.26
N ILE A 609 -33.59 9.26 13.34
CA ILE A 609 -34.01 9.31 11.93
C ILE A 609 -35.07 8.24 11.66
N ASP A 610 -34.91 7.07 12.29
CA ASP A 610 -35.87 5.98 12.21
C ASP A 610 -37.20 6.32 12.90
N GLU A 611 -38.22 5.53 12.57
CA GLU A 611 -39.56 5.61 13.19
C GLU A 611 -39.66 4.82 14.50
N HIS A 612 -38.60 4.08 14.86
CA HIS A 612 -38.50 3.32 16.09
C HIS A 612 -37.57 4.03 17.06
N ASP A 613 -37.81 3.90 18.37
CA ASP A 613 -36.98 4.51 19.43
C ASP A 613 -35.55 3.91 19.54
N SER A 614 -35.18 2.98 18.66
CA SER A 614 -33.83 2.40 18.62
C SER A 614 -32.84 3.31 17.89
N GLY A 615 -31.64 3.46 18.45
CA GLY A 615 -30.55 4.21 17.84
C GLY A 615 -30.65 5.74 18.01
N ALA A 616 -31.43 6.21 18.99
CA ALA A 616 -31.48 7.64 19.32
C ALA A 616 -30.09 8.19 19.69
N PHE A 617 -29.77 9.37 19.17
CA PHE A 617 -28.57 10.13 19.50
C PHE A 617 -28.73 10.79 20.86
N HIS A 618 -27.81 10.44 21.76
CA HIS A 618 -27.64 11.08 23.04
C HIS A 618 -26.34 11.91 23.00
N GLY A 619 -26.47 13.22 23.11
CA GLY A 619 -25.37 14.13 22.85
C GLY A 619 -25.83 15.54 22.53
N ASP A 620 -24.91 16.35 22.04
CA ASP A 620 -25.12 17.76 21.75
C ASP A 620 -24.83 18.05 20.28
N LEU A 621 -25.67 18.88 19.63
CA LEU A 621 -25.44 19.44 18.30
C LEU A 621 -25.28 20.96 18.39
N ALA A 622 -24.15 21.51 17.94
CA ALA A 622 -23.89 22.94 17.99
C ALA A 622 -24.20 23.65 16.65
N GLU A 623 -23.94 22.96 15.54
CA GLU A 623 -24.14 23.48 14.18
C GLU A 623 -24.52 22.36 13.21
N VAL A 624 -25.46 22.63 12.31
CA VAL A 624 -25.76 21.80 11.13
C VAL A 624 -25.84 22.68 9.89
N ARG A 625 -25.08 22.33 8.85
CA ARG A 625 -25.08 23.05 7.57
C ARG A 625 -25.32 22.11 6.40
N ILE A 626 -26.13 22.55 5.44
CA ILE A 626 -26.40 21.80 4.21
C ILE A 626 -26.25 22.71 3.00
N TYR A 627 -25.46 22.27 2.03
CA TYR A 627 -25.24 22.94 0.75
C TYR A 627 -25.81 22.08 -0.39
N ARG A 628 -26.53 22.71 -1.32
CA ARG A 628 -26.99 22.10 -2.59
C ARG A 628 -25.90 22.15 -3.67
N ARG A 629 -24.66 21.91 -3.25
CA ARG A 629 -23.46 21.79 -4.09
C ARG A 629 -22.39 21.00 -3.34
N SER A 630 -21.40 20.53 -4.07
CA SER A 630 -20.18 19.98 -3.50
C SER A 630 -19.26 21.12 -3.00
N LEU A 631 -18.74 20.98 -1.78
CA LEU A 631 -17.60 21.75 -1.30
C LEU A 631 -16.30 21.08 -1.79
N SER A 632 -15.30 21.87 -2.18
CA SER A 632 -13.95 21.34 -2.41
C SER A 632 -13.29 20.92 -1.10
N ASP A 633 -12.26 20.06 -1.18
CA ASP A 633 -11.53 19.59 0.01
C ASP A 633 -10.94 20.78 0.80
N GLU A 634 -10.46 21.80 0.08
CA GLU A 634 -10.03 23.11 0.60
C GLU A 634 -11.14 23.80 1.41
N GLN A 635 -12.34 23.90 0.83
CA GLN A 635 -13.50 24.54 1.46
C GLN A 635 -13.96 23.78 2.71
N VAL A 636 -13.93 22.45 2.69
CA VAL A 636 -14.25 21.64 3.88
C VAL A 636 -13.24 21.85 5.00
N ARG A 637 -11.93 21.94 4.68
CA ARG A 637 -10.91 22.25 5.69
C ARG A 637 -11.14 23.60 6.34
N LEU A 638 -11.41 24.63 5.55
CA LEU A 638 -11.66 25.98 6.07
C LEU A 638 -12.92 26.04 6.92
N LEU A 639 -13.99 25.33 6.51
CA LEU A 639 -15.18 25.13 7.33
C LEU A 639 -14.83 24.50 8.68
N HIS A 640 -14.04 23.42 8.66
CA HIS A 640 -13.62 22.70 9.86
C HIS A 640 -12.72 23.54 10.78
N VAL A 641 -11.83 24.34 10.21
CA VAL A 641 -11.00 25.32 10.91
C VAL A 641 -11.86 26.36 11.61
N ARG A 642 -12.84 26.95 10.90
CA ARG A 642 -13.78 27.91 11.50
C ARG A 642 -14.53 27.26 12.65
N GLN A 643 -15.08 26.07 12.46
CA GLN A 643 -15.79 25.33 13.50
C GLN A 643 -14.88 25.02 14.70
N GLY A 644 -13.62 24.67 14.46
CA GLY A 644 -12.61 24.46 15.51
C GLY A 644 -12.37 25.71 16.35
N HIS A 645 -12.20 26.85 15.70
CA HIS A 645 -12.02 28.13 16.38
C HIS A 645 -13.27 28.57 17.13
N GLU A 646 -14.42 28.55 16.46
CA GLU A 646 -15.67 29.07 17.00
C GLU A 646 -16.24 28.23 18.15
N TYR A 647 -16.14 26.91 18.06
CA TYR A 647 -16.76 26.01 19.03
C TYR A 647 -15.73 25.36 19.97
N LEU A 648 -14.53 25.02 19.49
CA LEU A 648 -13.60 24.15 20.21
C LEU A 648 -12.40 24.88 20.82
N GLY A 649 -12.27 26.19 20.58
CA GLY A 649 -11.17 27.01 21.10
C GLY A 649 -9.83 26.73 20.42
N GLN A 650 -9.87 26.15 19.22
CA GLN A 650 -8.68 25.83 18.45
C GLN A 650 -8.25 27.06 17.64
N SER A 651 -6.97 27.42 17.69
CA SER A 651 -6.45 28.45 16.80
C SER A 651 -6.55 27.98 15.34
N PRO A 652 -6.98 28.84 14.39
CA PRO A 652 -6.91 28.49 12.99
C PRO A 652 -5.44 28.20 12.61
N PRO A 653 -5.16 27.21 11.75
CA PRO A 653 -3.81 26.95 11.28
C PRO A 653 -3.27 28.19 10.59
N ASP A 654 -2.00 28.51 10.83
CA ASP A 654 -1.32 29.63 10.16
C ASP A 654 -1.33 29.38 8.64
N PRO A 655 -1.82 30.32 7.81
CA PRO A 655 -1.71 30.23 6.35
C PRO A 655 -0.30 29.92 5.85
N LEU A 656 0.73 30.39 6.55
CA LEU A 656 2.12 30.07 6.24
C LEU A 656 2.43 28.59 6.49
N ASP A 657 1.92 28.00 7.56
CA ASP A 657 2.12 26.56 7.84
C ASP A 657 1.50 25.70 6.73
N LEU A 658 0.30 26.06 6.26
CA LEU A 658 -0.36 25.36 5.15
C LEU A 658 0.44 25.48 3.85
N ALA A 659 0.97 26.68 3.55
CA ALA A 659 1.85 26.90 2.39
C ALA A 659 3.12 26.05 2.46
N TRP A 660 3.72 25.87 3.66
CA TRP A 660 4.86 24.98 3.84
C TRP A 660 4.54 23.52 3.57
N VAL A 661 3.34 23.06 3.94
CA VAL A 661 2.88 21.70 3.60
C VAL A 661 2.79 21.53 2.09
N ASP A 662 2.24 22.51 1.38
CA ASP A 662 2.13 22.47 -0.09
C ASP A 662 3.49 22.49 -0.75
N LEU A 663 4.43 23.30 -0.26
CA LEU A 663 5.80 23.32 -0.79
C LEU A 663 6.48 21.97 -0.57
N CYS A 664 6.39 21.38 0.62
CA CYS A 664 6.95 20.05 0.88
C CYS A 664 6.40 19.01 -0.09
N GLN A 665 5.08 19.05 -0.35
CA GLN A 665 4.45 18.15 -1.29
C GLN A 665 4.90 18.41 -2.74
N ALA A 666 5.02 19.68 -3.15
CA ALA A 666 5.51 20.04 -4.48
C ALA A 666 6.93 19.51 -4.73
N ILE A 667 7.81 19.56 -3.73
CA ILE A 667 9.15 18.99 -3.83
C ILE A 667 9.11 17.46 -3.95
N PHE A 668 8.19 16.77 -3.27
CA PHE A 668 8.01 15.32 -3.45
C PHE A 668 7.56 14.93 -4.86
N CYS A 669 6.92 15.84 -5.59
CA CYS A 669 6.49 15.63 -6.97
C CYS A 669 7.59 15.83 -8.01
N LEU A 670 8.78 16.30 -7.61
CA LEU A 670 9.92 16.42 -8.52
C LEU A 670 10.44 15.04 -8.92
N ASN A 671 10.89 14.90 -10.16
CA ASN A 671 11.51 13.66 -10.63
C ASN A 671 12.70 13.26 -9.73
N GLU A 672 13.48 14.23 -9.25
CA GLU A 672 14.62 13.97 -8.36
C GLU A 672 14.24 13.28 -7.03
N PHE A 673 12.98 13.34 -6.61
CA PHE A 673 12.51 12.58 -5.45
C PHE A 673 12.37 11.08 -5.76
N LEU A 674 11.97 10.76 -6.99
CA LEU A 674 11.66 9.41 -7.43
C LEU A 674 12.82 8.73 -8.15
N TYR A 675 13.76 9.50 -8.70
CA TYR A 675 14.86 9.00 -9.49
C TYR A 675 16.17 9.32 -8.78
N ILE A 676 17.00 8.30 -8.64
CA ILE A 676 18.38 8.48 -8.25
C ILE A 676 19.23 8.42 -9.50
N GLU A 677 20.20 9.32 -9.58
CA GLU A 677 21.28 9.20 -10.55
C GLU A 677 21.93 7.83 -10.46
#